data_AF-A0A4R7VFI0-F1
#
_entry.id   AF-A0A4R7VFI0-F1
#
_cell.length_a   1.000
_cell.length_b   1.000
_cell.length_c   1.000
_cell.angle_alpha   90.00
_cell.angle_beta   90.00
_cell.angle_gamma   90.00
#
_symmetry.space_group_name_H-M   'P 1'
#
loop_
_entity.id
_entity.type
_entity.pdbx_description
1 polymer ?
#
loop_
_entity_poly.entity_id
_entity_poly.type
_entity_poly.pdbx_seq_one_letter_code
_entity_poly.pdbx_strand_id
1 'polypeptide(L)'
;MATSAQRAAHRWIAAATGLVAAAAMTLTGGASSAAAPGEQGDRDLSVQENGPAALRSENRQPDTFRVLVFTKTDGERRPSIKDGVQTIRDLAAANGFGVTATQDANAFTTDNLANFRAVVFLNTVGNVLNDAQQGAFEGYIRAGGGYVGVHAAAETEPDWPFYQELVGAKVASVAGVGRGTVSVADRVHPSTETVPRTLTLTEEWYNFAANVRGQEHVLATAEESSFSGGTMGYDHPVAWCQDHVGGRSWYTGLGHSIESYRNSNVREHLLGGIEWAAGVVEGDCGATVLGNYEKVTLNDEPGEPMSLAVLPDGRVLHNTRGGEVRLYDPATGASPVITTVPVYSHDEEGLQTLSIDPDFATNKWVYIYYAPVLNTPVDDPSTPGVNEGDAPLSSTDPTVWDKFEGYNQLSRVKMVETPTPHLDLSTEQQIIRVGTDRGICCHVAGKVKFDGKGNLFLITGDDTNAGGSDGFTPINDSANAAPGLDARRSAANTNDLRGKLLRIKVKANGTYTSPKGNLFPEAQDTDGKTRPEIFLMGLRNPFRYDVDASGRVYVGDYSPDSRTPSPTRGPEGTGRWFSTNKAGNYGWPLCVSPSLAYVDYDFGTLTPGSRFNCGAPVNDSRHNTGLRVLPAVQQPQFWYTYEARTPCASAYLENPPIPCDFTWPVIGTGGVGPHGGPIYDYDSESTSETKFPEYYQDSVVFGEFTRDKLFMMRTDGKGNLVGVEQFLPGFVFDNPMEMEFGPDGSLYMLEYGDGFFRPNPDAQLSVIRYVKGTRSPVAVLNATPTSGTAPLTVQFSSAGTYDPDPGESISYAWDFDNDGTVDSADPNPSHTYTVNGQYTAKLTVTDSSGRTAVLTRVITVGNTAPTVTVTSPVGGSFFDWGENVPFEVTVTDPEDGAIDCSRVTVTFVLGHDGHGHGQGSTTGCTGVLPTPADGADHAGGYLYGGISAQYTDLGGGGQPALTTIGQTVIQTPRQQAENAQVKQGVEITVSNDTGGGNALSGVDAGDYVAFDPINLGDASAVTFRYAGGSAGTVGQPRAAVELRLDSPTGPVVTTATLAATAGTSAWASQSVPVSQPAGAHALYLVFRPVAGGPTTGLFNLNWVEFTRS
;
A
#
# COMPACT_ATOMS: atom_id res chain seq x y z
N MET A 1 -18.85 33.14 32.15
CA MET A 1 -20.05 33.28 33.01
C MET A 1 -21.27 33.40 32.10
N ALA A 2 -22.29 32.57 32.38
CA ALA A 2 -23.65 32.51 31.82
C ALA A 2 -23.76 32.18 30.30
N THR A 3 -24.02 30.92 29.88
CA THR A 3 -25.32 30.17 29.85
C THR A 3 -26.38 30.84 28.98
N SER A 4 -27.22 30.21 28.16
CA SER A 4 -27.49 28.83 27.72
C SER A 4 -28.77 28.95 26.87
N ALA A 5 -28.97 28.18 25.80
CA ALA A 5 -30.29 28.06 25.17
C ALA A 5 -30.57 26.61 24.73
N GLN A 6 -31.63 26.05 25.31
CA GLN A 6 -32.14 24.69 25.14
C GLN A 6 -32.84 24.49 23.79
N ARG A 7 -32.74 23.26 23.27
CA ARG A 7 -33.58 22.71 22.19
C ARG A 7 -34.83 22.08 22.77
N ALA A 8 -35.96 22.24 22.08
CA ALA A 8 -37.13 21.37 22.20
C ALA A 8 -37.70 21.10 20.79
N ALA A 9 -37.98 19.83 20.55
CA ALA A 9 -38.47 19.21 19.32
C ALA A 9 -39.89 19.64 18.94
N HIS A 10 -40.28 19.51 17.66
CA HIS A 10 -41.66 19.28 17.23
C HIS A 10 -41.72 18.38 15.98
N ARG A 11 -42.68 17.45 16.04
CA ARG A 11 -43.05 16.40 15.08
C ARG A 11 -43.79 16.95 13.84
N TRP A 12 -43.80 16.18 12.75
CA TRP A 12 -44.84 16.25 11.71
C TRP A 12 -45.55 14.90 11.55
N ILE A 13 -46.88 15.01 11.39
CA ILE A 13 -47.88 13.95 11.21
C ILE A 13 -48.23 13.88 9.72
N ALA A 14 -48.43 12.67 9.18
CA ALA A 14 -49.39 12.46 8.09
C ALA A 14 -50.04 11.08 8.24
N ALA A 15 -51.36 11.07 8.07
CA ALA A 15 -52.25 9.95 8.34
C ALA A 15 -52.71 9.26 7.05
N ALA A 16 -53.04 7.97 7.14
CA ALA A 16 -54.01 7.32 6.26
C ALA A 16 -54.76 6.20 7.04
N THR A 17 -56.08 6.35 7.08
CA THR A 17 -57.18 5.46 7.50
C THR A 17 -57.25 4.19 6.62
N GLY A 18 -57.86 3.03 6.92
CA GLY A 18 -58.75 2.43 7.94
C GLY A 18 -59.22 1.08 7.32
N LEU A 19 -59.44 -0.04 8.02
CA LEU A 19 -60.73 -0.52 8.59
C LEU A 19 -60.51 -1.94 9.20
N VAL A 20 -60.86 -2.15 10.48
CA VAL A 20 -61.99 -2.96 11.02
C VAL A 20 -61.84 -4.49 11.02
N ALA A 21 -61.67 -5.09 12.21
CA ALA A 21 -62.73 -5.79 12.96
C ALA A 21 -62.17 -6.48 14.23
N ALA A 22 -62.78 -6.19 15.38
CA ALA A 22 -62.49 -6.80 16.67
C ALA A 22 -63.52 -7.89 17.01
N ALA A 23 -63.10 -8.93 17.74
CA ALA A 23 -63.98 -9.61 18.69
C ALA A 23 -63.15 -10.28 19.80
N ALA A 24 -63.51 -9.91 21.03
CA ALA A 24 -62.95 -10.34 22.29
C ALA A 24 -63.36 -11.78 22.67
N MET A 25 -62.61 -12.40 23.58
CA MET A 25 -63.17 -12.96 24.81
C MET A 25 -62.07 -13.40 25.79
N THR A 26 -62.24 -12.97 27.04
CA THR A 26 -61.39 -13.25 28.19
C THR A 26 -62.01 -14.31 29.11
N LEU A 27 -61.12 -15.16 29.63
CA LEU A 27 -61.07 -15.73 31.00
C LEU A 27 -62.12 -16.79 31.44
N THR A 28 -61.67 -17.99 31.83
CA THR A 28 -61.42 -18.39 33.24
C THR A 28 -61.34 -19.92 33.44
N GLY A 29 -60.47 -20.35 34.39
CA GLY A 29 -60.53 -21.60 35.16
C GLY A 29 -59.88 -22.82 34.49
N GLY A 30 -59.08 -23.68 35.14
CA GLY A 30 -58.71 -23.89 36.53
C GLY A 30 -58.13 -25.31 36.66
N ALA A 31 -57.02 -25.42 37.40
CA ALA A 31 -56.16 -26.58 37.71
C ALA A 31 -56.76 -28.01 37.78
N SER A 32 -55.97 -29.03 37.40
CA SER A 32 -55.28 -29.94 38.35
C SER A 32 -54.49 -31.10 37.69
N SER A 33 -53.21 -31.17 38.06
CA SER A 33 -52.27 -32.30 38.26
C SER A 33 -52.48 -33.68 37.62
N ALA A 34 -51.46 -34.17 36.89
CA ALA A 34 -50.42 -35.12 37.37
C ALA A 34 -49.91 -36.06 36.26
N ALA A 35 -48.60 -36.04 35.97
CA ALA A 35 -47.84 -37.21 35.49
C ALA A 35 -46.34 -37.00 35.77
N ALA A 36 -45.68 -38.08 36.19
CA ALA A 36 -44.32 -38.18 36.71
C ALA A 36 -43.25 -38.33 35.58
N PRO A 37 -41.95 -38.40 35.91
CA PRO A 37 -40.85 -37.91 35.07
C PRO A 37 -40.35 -38.90 34.01
N GLY A 38 -39.87 -38.37 32.88
CA GLY A 38 -39.15 -39.10 31.85
C GLY A 38 -37.73 -38.56 31.68
N GLU A 39 -36.77 -39.45 31.92
CA GLU A 39 -35.33 -39.48 31.63
C GLU A 39 -34.69 -38.28 30.90
N GLN A 40 -33.70 -37.68 31.58
CA GLN A 40 -32.62 -36.90 30.95
C GLN A 40 -31.76 -37.85 30.11
N GLY A 41 -31.86 -37.73 28.79
CA GLY A 41 -30.85 -38.28 27.89
C GLY A 41 -29.61 -37.39 27.90
N ASP A 42 -28.45 -38.01 28.09
CA ASP A 42 -27.13 -37.44 27.80
C ASP A 42 -27.17 -36.75 26.42
N ARG A 43 -26.93 -35.44 26.41
CA ARG A 43 -26.65 -34.72 25.16
C ARG A 43 -25.15 -34.71 24.95
N ASP A 44 -24.78 -35.40 23.89
CA ASP A 44 -23.48 -35.43 23.25
C ASP A 44 -22.96 -33.99 23.01
N LEU A 45 -21.77 -33.69 23.53
CA LEU A 45 -21.07 -32.39 23.42
C LEU A 45 -20.21 -32.31 22.15
N SER A 46 -20.44 -33.18 21.15
CA SER A 46 -19.57 -33.35 19.97
C SER A 46 -19.90 -32.45 18.76
N VAL A 47 -20.88 -31.55 18.84
CA VAL A 47 -21.16 -30.64 17.70
C VAL A 47 -20.20 -29.45 17.72
N GLN A 48 -19.19 -29.53 16.86
CA GLN A 48 -18.20 -28.50 16.57
C GLN A 48 -18.88 -27.34 15.80
N GLU A 49 -19.25 -26.25 16.50
CA GLU A 49 -19.67 -24.99 15.85
C GLU A 49 -18.45 -24.06 15.77
N ASN A 50 -17.74 -24.05 14.64
CA ASN A 50 -16.64 -23.13 14.34
C ASN A 50 -17.20 -21.79 13.82
N GLY A 51 -17.69 -20.93 14.73
CA GLY A 51 -18.06 -19.55 14.44
C GLY A 51 -17.59 -18.59 15.54
N PRO A 52 -17.44 -17.28 15.27
CA PRO A 52 -17.03 -16.29 16.29
C PRO A 52 -17.99 -16.39 17.47
N ALA A 53 -17.45 -16.66 18.66
CA ALA A 53 -18.15 -16.99 19.91
C ALA A 53 -19.65 -16.67 19.89
N ALA A 54 -20.42 -17.55 19.24
CA ALA A 54 -21.82 -17.27 18.98
C ALA A 54 -22.55 -17.24 20.32
N LEU A 55 -23.16 -16.10 20.62
CA LEU A 55 -24.11 -15.90 21.71
C LEU A 55 -25.09 -17.09 21.80
N ARG A 56 -24.83 -18.05 22.69
CA ARG A 56 -25.80 -19.13 22.99
C ARG A 56 -25.87 -19.47 24.48
N SER A 57 -26.84 -18.86 25.15
CA SER A 57 -28.13 -19.50 25.46
C SER A 57 -28.87 -18.64 26.48
N GLU A 58 -30.19 -18.51 26.30
CA GLU A 58 -31.12 -17.87 27.27
C GLU A 58 -31.09 -18.52 28.67
N ASN A 59 -30.26 -19.55 28.89
CA ASN A 59 -30.09 -20.28 30.15
C ASN A 59 -29.05 -19.69 31.11
N ARG A 60 -28.44 -18.55 30.79
CA ARG A 60 -27.58 -17.83 31.74
C ARG A 60 -27.81 -16.32 31.62
N GLN A 61 -28.92 -15.85 32.18
CA GLN A 61 -29.23 -14.43 32.31
C GLN A 61 -28.17 -13.64 33.12
N PRO A 62 -28.09 -12.30 32.95
CA PRO A 62 -26.88 -11.51 33.23
C PRO A 62 -26.69 -11.04 34.68
N ASP A 63 -27.65 -11.25 35.59
CA ASP A 63 -27.66 -10.43 36.81
C ASP A 63 -26.67 -10.87 37.91
N THR A 64 -26.05 -12.05 37.82
CA THR A 64 -24.88 -12.43 38.66
C THR A 64 -24.06 -13.55 38.02
N PHE A 65 -23.04 -13.21 37.21
CA PHE A 65 -22.02 -14.20 36.84
C PHE A 65 -21.01 -14.41 37.98
N ARG A 66 -20.26 -15.51 37.95
CA ARG A 66 -19.19 -15.80 38.93
C ARG A 66 -17.86 -15.96 38.23
N VAL A 67 -16.80 -15.49 38.88
CA VAL A 67 -15.41 -15.67 38.45
C VAL A 67 -14.61 -16.42 39.51
N LEU A 68 -13.75 -17.32 39.04
CA LEU A 68 -12.77 -18.03 39.87
C LEU A 68 -11.43 -17.29 39.77
N VAL A 69 -10.96 -16.68 40.85
CA VAL A 69 -9.65 -16.02 40.90
C VAL A 69 -8.63 -17.00 41.46
N PHE A 70 -7.83 -17.58 40.58
CA PHE A 70 -6.79 -18.52 40.89
C PHE A 70 -5.44 -17.82 41.08
N THR A 71 -4.76 -18.14 42.17
CA THR A 71 -3.54 -17.44 42.58
C THR A 71 -2.43 -18.39 43.05
N LYS A 72 -2.47 -19.68 42.68
CA LYS A 72 -1.41 -20.62 43.04
C LYS A 72 -0.13 -20.28 42.27
N THR A 73 1.02 -20.46 42.90
CA THR A 73 2.34 -20.23 42.31
C THR A 73 3.26 -21.40 42.69
N ASP A 74 3.90 -22.01 41.71
CA ASP A 74 5.05 -22.92 41.86
C ASP A 74 6.33 -22.17 41.44
N GLY A 75 6.56 -21.04 42.12
CA GLY A 75 7.54 -20.03 41.77
C GLY A 75 7.45 -18.82 42.70
N GLU A 76 8.09 -17.72 42.33
CA GLU A 76 8.06 -16.50 43.15
C GLU A 76 6.64 -15.93 43.23
N ARG A 77 6.16 -15.78 44.47
CA ARG A 77 4.83 -15.23 44.73
C ARG A 77 4.89 -13.71 44.76
N ARG A 78 4.26 -13.06 43.76
CA ARG A 78 4.20 -11.60 43.67
C ARG A 78 3.44 -10.98 44.87
N PRO A 79 4.01 -9.97 45.56
CA PRO A 79 3.34 -9.31 46.69
C PRO A 79 1.98 -8.68 46.35
N SER A 80 1.80 -8.26 45.10
CA SER A 80 0.61 -7.59 44.59
C SER A 80 -0.63 -8.48 44.45
N ILE A 81 -0.49 -9.81 44.55
CA ILE A 81 -1.63 -10.75 44.46
C ILE A 81 -2.73 -10.39 45.47
N LYS A 82 -2.37 -9.98 46.69
CA LYS A 82 -3.36 -9.61 47.71
C LYS A 82 -4.19 -8.40 47.27
N ASP A 83 -3.53 -7.38 46.74
CA ASP A 83 -4.16 -6.15 46.24
C ASP A 83 -4.98 -6.43 44.97
N GLY A 84 -4.51 -7.33 44.10
CA GLY A 84 -5.26 -7.78 42.92
C GLY A 84 -6.55 -8.52 43.28
N VAL A 85 -6.49 -9.49 44.21
CA VAL A 85 -7.70 -10.20 44.68
C VAL A 85 -8.68 -9.23 45.33
N GLN A 86 -8.19 -8.28 46.13
CA GLN A 86 -9.06 -7.28 46.74
C GLN A 86 -9.69 -6.37 45.68
N THR A 87 -8.92 -5.94 44.68
CA THR A 87 -9.42 -5.12 43.58
C THR A 87 -10.53 -5.82 42.79
N ILE A 88 -10.35 -7.10 42.45
CA ILE A 88 -11.39 -7.88 41.75
C ILE A 88 -12.64 -8.03 42.63
N ARG A 89 -12.50 -8.20 43.95
CA ARG A 89 -13.66 -8.22 44.87
C ARG A 89 -14.38 -6.88 44.94
N ASP A 90 -13.64 -5.78 44.92
CA ASP A 90 -14.23 -4.44 44.93
C ASP A 90 -14.98 -4.17 43.61
N LEU A 91 -14.38 -4.54 42.48
CA LEU A 91 -15.01 -4.47 41.15
C LEU A 91 -16.28 -5.34 41.09
N ALA A 92 -16.21 -6.55 41.64
CA ALA A 92 -17.34 -7.47 41.76
C ALA A 92 -18.50 -6.88 42.57
N ALA A 93 -18.19 -6.29 43.73
CA ALA A 93 -19.18 -5.64 44.57
C ALA A 93 -19.82 -4.42 43.90
N ALA A 94 -19.05 -3.68 43.09
CA ALA A 94 -19.52 -2.50 42.38
C ALA A 94 -20.35 -2.83 41.12
N ASN A 95 -20.05 -3.94 40.44
CA ASN A 95 -20.64 -4.27 39.13
C ASN A 95 -21.50 -5.55 39.11
N GLY A 96 -21.76 -6.16 40.28
CA GLY A 96 -22.78 -7.19 40.42
C GLY A 96 -22.38 -8.61 40.01
N PHE A 97 -21.11 -9.00 40.18
CA PHE A 97 -20.65 -10.38 39.95
C PHE A 97 -20.06 -11.03 41.20
N GLY A 98 -20.00 -12.37 41.24
CA GLY A 98 -19.47 -13.13 42.37
C GLY A 98 -18.00 -13.52 42.18
N VAL A 99 -17.20 -13.48 43.25
CA VAL A 99 -15.77 -13.84 43.21
C VAL A 99 -15.49 -14.99 44.16
N THR A 100 -14.90 -16.06 43.66
CA THR A 100 -14.30 -17.13 44.48
C THR A 100 -12.79 -17.08 44.28
N ALA A 101 -12.02 -16.69 45.29
CA ALA A 101 -10.56 -16.64 45.20
C ALA A 101 -9.94 -17.87 45.90
N THR A 102 -9.03 -18.56 45.22
CA THR A 102 -8.40 -19.79 45.74
C THR A 102 -6.95 -19.93 45.30
N GLN A 103 -6.21 -20.73 46.08
CA GLN A 103 -4.89 -21.27 45.72
C GLN A 103 -4.93 -22.79 45.57
N ASP A 104 -6.08 -23.40 45.83
CA ASP A 104 -6.26 -24.85 45.77
C ASP A 104 -6.55 -25.28 44.32
N ALA A 105 -5.59 -25.98 43.71
CA ALA A 105 -5.73 -26.52 42.36
C ALA A 105 -6.83 -27.59 42.26
N ASN A 106 -7.28 -28.18 43.38
CA ASN A 106 -8.42 -29.10 43.38
C ASN A 106 -9.75 -28.42 42.99
N ALA A 107 -9.77 -27.09 42.87
CA ALA A 107 -10.88 -26.37 42.25
C ALA A 107 -11.02 -26.62 40.73
N PHE A 108 -9.98 -27.10 40.04
CA PHE A 108 -9.99 -27.38 38.60
C PHE A 108 -10.56 -28.77 38.31
N THR A 109 -11.88 -28.88 38.45
CA THR A 109 -12.67 -30.04 38.02
C THR A 109 -13.77 -29.55 37.09
N THR A 110 -14.21 -30.40 36.16
CA THR A 110 -15.28 -30.06 35.20
C THR A 110 -16.52 -29.52 35.91
N ASP A 111 -17.00 -30.20 36.96
CA ASP A 111 -18.19 -29.80 37.72
C ASP A 111 -18.02 -28.45 38.42
N ASN A 112 -16.85 -28.18 38.99
CA ASN A 112 -16.63 -26.92 39.69
C ASN A 112 -16.46 -25.75 38.71
N LEU A 113 -15.69 -25.94 37.64
CA LEU A 113 -15.44 -24.90 36.62
C LEU A 113 -16.73 -24.48 35.90
N ALA A 114 -17.69 -25.39 35.72
CA ALA A 114 -19.00 -25.07 35.14
C ALA A 114 -19.80 -23.98 35.90
N ASN A 115 -19.46 -23.70 37.17
CA ASN A 115 -20.09 -22.65 37.97
C ASN A 115 -19.55 -21.24 37.69
N PHE A 116 -18.51 -21.12 36.86
CA PHE A 116 -17.83 -19.85 36.58
C PHE A 116 -17.97 -19.49 35.09
N ARG A 117 -18.01 -18.18 34.82
CA ARG A 117 -17.98 -17.62 33.46
C ARG A 117 -16.58 -17.30 32.99
N ALA A 118 -15.72 -16.89 33.92
CA ALA A 118 -14.32 -16.64 33.66
C ALA A 118 -13.45 -17.19 34.80
N VAL A 119 -12.25 -17.67 34.45
CA VAL A 119 -11.20 -18.03 35.40
C VAL A 119 -10.07 -17.02 35.24
N VAL A 120 -9.78 -16.31 36.33
CA VAL A 120 -8.70 -15.32 36.40
C VAL A 120 -7.46 -15.99 36.96
N PHE A 121 -6.41 -16.08 36.15
CA PHE A 121 -5.07 -16.43 36.56
C PHE A 121 -4.37 -15.14 36.97
N LEU A 122 -4.38 -14.85 38.28
CA LEU A 122 -3.86 -13.60 38.81
C LEU A 122 -2.45 -13.81 39.35
N ASN A 123 -1.44 -13.41 38.56
CA ASN A 123 -0.02 -13.53 38.90
C ASN A 123 0.37 -14.96 39.32
N THR A 124 -0.18 -15.98 38.65
CA THR A 124 0.23 -17.38 38.79
C THR A 124 1.59 -17.59 38.13
N VAL A 125 2.39 -18.57 38.56
CA VAL A 125 3.73 -18.85 37.99
C VAL A 125 4.02 -20.35 38.12
N GLY A 126 4.71 -20.93 37.14
CA GLY A 126 5.17 -22.32 37.19
C GLY A 126 4.08 -23.35 36.90
N ASN A 127 4.36 -24.62 37.22
CA ASN A 127 3.45 -25.75 37.00
C ASN A 127 2.49 -25.88 38.19
N VAL A 128 1.27 -25.40 38.03
CA VAL A 128 0.29 -25.21 39.12
C VAL A 128 -0.88 -26.20 39.05
N LEU A 129 -1.12 -26.80 37.88
CA LEU A 129 -2.11 -27.84 37.60
C LEU A 129 -1.43 -29.17 37.24
N ASN A 130 -2.10 -30.28 37.54
CA ASN A 130 -1.71 -31.60 37.02
C ASN A 130 -2.53 -31.97 35.76
N ASP A 131 -2.17 -33.06 35.07
CA ASP A 131 -2.80 -33.48 33.81
C ASP A 131 -4.35 -33.54 33.87
N ALA A 132 -4.92 -34.02 34.97
CA ALA A 132 -6.38 -34.11 35.12
C ALA A 132 -7.03 -32.72 35.24
N GLN A 133 -6.37 -31.80 35.94
CA GLN A 133 -6.81 -30.42 36.11
C GLN A 133 -6.61 -29.61 34.82
N GLN A 134 -5.51 -29.85 34.11
CA GLN A 134 -5.25 -29.31 32.77
C GLN A 134 -6.37 -29.72 31.83
N GLY A 135 -6.67 -31.02 31.71
CA GLY A 135 -7.76 -31.51 30.87
C GLY A 135 -9.14 -30.95 31.23
N ALA A 136 -9.43 -30.77 32.53
CA ALA A 136 -10.66 -30.11 32.97
C ALA A 136 -10.72 -28.63 32.53
N PHE A 137 -9.58 -27.92 32.56
CA PHE A 137 -9.51 -26.53 32.12
C PHE A 137 -9.60 -26.40 30.59
N GLU A 138 -8.96 -27.27 29.82
CA GLU A 138 -9.14 -27.27 28.36
C GLU A 138 -10.60 -27.52 27.99
N GLY A 139 -11.24 -28.51 28.64
CA GLY A 139 -12.65 -28.79 28.44
C GLY A 139 -13.54 -27.59 28.79
N TYR A 140 -13.20 -26.84 29.83
CA TYR A 140 -13.88 -25.60 30.19
C TYR A 140 -13.75 -24.52 29.11
N ILE A 141 -12.55 -24.28 28.57
CA ILE A 141 -12.34 -23.31 27.48
C ILE A 141 -13.09 -23.74 26.22
N ARG A 142 -12.95 -25.01 25.81
CA ARG A 142 -13.68 -25.57 24.65
C ARG A 142 -15.21 -25.49 24.78
N ALA A 143 -15.72 -25.46 26.00
CA ALA A 143 -17.14 -25.28 26.29
C ALA A 143 -17.59 -23.80 26.36
N GLY A 144 -16.75 -22.85 25.92
CA GLY A 144 -17.05 -21.42 25.93
C GLY A 144 -16.69 -20.70 27.22
N GLY A 145 -15.83 -21.29 28.05
CA GLY A 145 -15.32 -20.66 29.27
C GLY A 145 -14.34 -19.52 28.99
N GLY A 146 -14.40 -18.46 29.78
CA GLY A 146 -13.47 -17.33 29.72
C GLY A 146 -12.18 -17.55 30.49
N TYR A 147 -11.05 -17.09 29.94
CA TYR A 147 -9.76 -16.97 30.61
C TYR A 147 -9.34 -15.50 30.72
N VAL A 148 -8.81 -15.13 31.89
CA VAL A 148 -8.24 -13.82 32.16
C VAL A 148 -6.84 -14.01 32.75
N GLY A 149 -5.80 -13.70 31.99
CA GLY A 149 -4.41 -13.73 32.46
C GLY A 149 -3.93 -12.36 32.90
N VAL A 150 -3.38 -12.26 34.11
CA VAL A 150 -2.84 -11.00 34.65
C VAL A 150 -1.36 -11.15 34.99
N HIS A 151 -0.54 -10.33 34.34
CA HIS A 151 0.91 -10.22 34.47
C HIS A 151 1.61 -11.57 34.48
N ALA A 152 2.01 -12.09 35.64
CA ALA A 152 2.83 -13.31 35.71
C ALA A 152 2.12 -14.58 35.22
N ALA A 153 0.81 -14.51 34.94
CA ALA A 153 0.07 -15.57 34.27
C ALA A 153 0.73 -16.08 32.97
N ALA A 154 1.52 -15.25 32.28
CA ALA A 154 2.31 -15.70 31.12
C ALA A 154 3.52 -16.59 31.46
N GLU A 155 3.94 -16.65 32.74
CA GLU A 155 4.98 -17.56 33.26
C GLU A 155 4.38 -18.89 33.78
N THR A 156 3.07 -19.11 33.59
CA THR A 156 2.37 -20.30 34.10
C THR A 156 2.40 -21.43 33.07
N GLU A 157 2.55 -22.68 33.54
CA GLU A 157 2.51 -23.91 32.72
C GLU A 157 3.40 -23.86 31.46
N PRO A 158 4.72 -23.59 31.58
CA PRO A 158 5.62 -23.38 30.44
C PRO A 158 5.72 -24.57 29.48
N ASP A 159 5.48 -25.78 29.99
CA ASP A 159 5.58 -27.06 29.27
C ASP A 159 4.23 -27.52 28.69
N TRP A 160 3.13 -26.79 28.91
CA TRP A 160 1.79 -27.16 28.42
C TRP A 160 1.40 -26.32 27.20
N PRO A 161 1.46 -26.86 25.98
CA PRO A 161 1.26 -26.09 24.74
C PRO A 161 -0.09 -25.35 24.69
N PHE A 162 -1.18 -26.01 25.10
CA PHE A 162 -2.51 -25.42 25.09
C PHE A 162 -2.58 -24.12 25.92
N TYR A 163 -1.97 -24.09 27.10
CA TYR A 163 -1.97 -22.86 27.91
C TYR A 163 -1.08 -21.77 27.31
N GLN A 164 0.03 -22.14 26.69
CA GLN A 164 0.91 -21.18 26.02
C GLN A 164 0.21 -20.55 24.80
N GLU A 165 -0.60 -21.32 24.07
CA GLU A 165 -1.47 -20.83 23.00
C GLU A 165 -2.62 -19.98 23.56
N LEU A 166 -3.24 -20.40 24.68
CA LEU A 166 -4.29 -19.64 25.34
C LEU A 166 -3.82 -18.25 25.79
N VAL A 167 -2.58 -18.14 26.30
CA VAL A 167 -1.96 -16.85 26.62
C VAL A 167 -1.59 -16.08 25.35
N GLY A 168 -1.16 -16.76 24.28
CA GLY A 168 -0.78 -16.18 23.00
C GLY A 168 0.73 -15.96 22.83
N ALA A 169 1.47 -15.71 23.91
CA ALA A 169 2.93 -15.55 23.84
C ALA A 169 3.67 -16.00 25.11
N LYS A 170 4.87 -16.56 24.91
CA LYS A 170 5.78 -16.94 26.00
C LYS A 170 6.62 -15.75 26.45
N VAL A 171 6.87 -15.62 27.75
CA VAL A 171 7.85 -14.67 28.29
C VAL A 171 9.26 -15.12 27.90
N ALA A 172 10.03 -14.24 27.26
CA ALA A 172 11.43 -14.47 26.91
C ALA A 172 12.38 -13.90 27.98
N SER A 173 12.08 -12.71 28.49
CA SER A 173 12.85 -12.05 29.56
C SER A 173 12.02 -10.96 30.25
N VAL A 174 12.57 -10.41 31.34
CA VAL A 174 12.03 -9.23 32.04
C VAL A 174 13.01 -8.07 31.93
N ALA A 175 12.50 -6.88 31.57
CA ALA A 175 13.29 -5.64 31.56
C ALA A 175 13.51 -5.07 32.98
N GLY A 176 12.71 -5.53 33.94
CA GLY A 176 12.70 -5.09 35.33
C GLY A 176 11.57 -4.10 35.63
N VAL A 177 11.48 -3.69 36.91
CA VAL A 177 10.45 -2.75 37.39
C VAL A 177 10.85 -1.31 37.10
N GLY A 178 10.06 -0.61 36.32
CA GLY A 178 10.34 0.78 35.93
C GLY A 178 9.10 1.53 35.46
N ARG A 179 9.22 2.86 35.41
CA ARG A 179 8.19 3.71 34.83
C ARG A 179 8.25 3.57 33.30
N GLY A 180 7.09 3.37 32.67
CA GLY A 180 6.95 3.29 31.21
C GLY A 180 5.56 3.73 30.77
N THR A 181 5.41 4.00 29.47
CA THR A 181 4.17 4.44 28.82
C THR A 181 3.55 3.28 28.04
N VAL A 182 2.25 3.10 28.20
CA VAL A 182 1.41 2.21 27.40
C VAL A 182 0.55 3.06 26.47
N SER A 183 0.57 2.74 25.19
CA SER A 183 -0.32 3.27 24.16
C SER A 183 -1.47 2.31 23.90
N VAL A 184 -2.70 2.80 24.03
CA VAL A 184 -3.93 2.03 23.85
C VAL A 184 -4.43 2.23 22.43
N ALA A 185 -4.21 1.20 21.60
CA ALA A 185 -4.53 1.18 20.18
C ALA A 185 -6.04 1.02 19.95
N ASP A 186 -6.64 0.04 20.63
CA ASP A 186 -8.07 -0.24 20.53
C ASP A 186 -8.88 0.73 21.38
N ARG A 187 -9.83 1.42 20.75
CA ARG A 187 -10.71 2.42 21.38
C ARG A 187 -12.13 1.94 21.60
N VAL A 188 -12.44 0.69 21.26
CA VAL A 188 -13.78 0.12 21.17
C VAL A 188 -13.94 -1.06 22.14
N HIS A 189 -12.91 -1.89 22.31
CA HIS A 189 -13.03 -3.04 23.21
C HIS A 189 -13.36 -2.61 24.66
N PRO A 190 -14.24 -3.31 25.39
CA PRO A 190 -14.69 -2.91 26.73
C PRO A 190 -13.56 -2.69 27.75
N SER A 191 -12.43 -3.38 27.59
CA SER A 191 -11.26 -3.19 28.44
C SER A 191 -10.44 -1.93 28.12
N THR A 192 -10.74 -1.20 27.04
CA THR A 192 -9.90 -0.08 26.58
C THR A 192 -10.68 1.16 26.16
N GLU A 193 -11.98 1.06 25.92
CA GLU A 193 -12.83 2.19 25.47
C GLU A 193 -12.75 3.41 26.40
N THR A 194 -12.74 3.21 27.73
CA THR A 194 -12.66 4.29 28.73
C THR A 194 -11.22 4.67 29.11
N VAL A 195 -10.24 3.82 28.79
CA VAL A 195 -8.84 4.01 29.16
C VAL A 195 -8.24 5.12 28.29
N PRO A 196 -7.49 6.10 28.83
CA PRO A 196 -6.83 7.11 28.02
C PRO A 196 -5.91 6.49 26.95
N ARG A 197 -5.72 7.18 25.81
CA ARG A 197 -4.85 6.71 24.72
C ARG A 197 -3.42 6.43 25.19
N THR A 198 -2.92 7.18 26.17
CA THR A 198 -1.63 6.92 26.79
C THR A 198 -1.76 6.84 28.31
N LEU A 199 -1.07 5.88 28.90
CA LEU A 199 -1.01 5.68 30.35
C LEU A 199 0.44 5.48 30.76
N THR A 200 0.95 6.31 31.67
CA THR A 200 2.28 6.10 32.26
C THR A 200 2.16 5.52 33.65
N LEU A 201 2.77 4.35 33.87
CA LEU A 201 2.74 3.62 35.14
C LEU A 201 4.08 2.95 35.45
N THR A 202 4.27 2.53 36.70
CA THR A 202 5.42 1.72 37.13
C THR A 202 5.02 0.25 37.06
N GLU A 203 5.69 -0.54 36.23
CA GLU A 203 5.44 -1.98 36.06
C GLU A 203 6.74 -2.76 35.87
N GLU A 204 6.65 -4.08 36.03
CA GLU A 204 7.64 -5.01 35.49
C GLU A 204 7.30 -5.30 34.01
N TRP A 205 8.17 -4.89 33.10
CA TRP A 205 7.92 -5.03 31.67
C TRP A 205 8.44 -6.37 31.16
N TYR A 206 7.55 -7.21 30.63
CA TYR A 206 7.91 -8.46 29.96
C TYR A 206 8.33 -8.22 28.52
N ASN A 207 9.39 -8.91 28.12
CA ASN A 207 9.69 -9.16 26.71
C ASN A 207 9.14 -10.54 26.35
N PHE A 208 8.41 -10.63 25.25
CA PHE A 208 7.83 -11.88 24.76
C PHE A 208 8.73 -12.50 23.70
N ALA A 209 8.60 -13.82 23.51
CA ALA A 209 9.36 -14.54 22.49
C ALA A 209 8.93 -14.22 21.06
N ALA A 210 7.70 -13.71 20.88
CA ALA A 210 7.13 -13.31 19.62
C ALA A 210 6.16 -12.13 19.81
N ASN A 211 5.99 -11.33 18.76
CA ASN A 211 4.94 -10.32 18.70
C ASN A 211 3.62 -11.02 18.31
N VAL A 212 2.56 -10.78 19.10
CA VAL A 212 1.24 -11.38 18.89
C VAL A 212 0.41 -10.69 17.80
N ARG A 213 0.77 -9.46 17.40
CA ARG A 213 0.04 -8.74 16.35
C ARG A 213 0.07 -9.54 15.05
N GLY A 214 -1.09 -9.65 14.41
CA GLY A 214 -1.31 -10.46 13.22
C GLY A 214 -1.83 -11.86 13.52
N GLN A 215 -1.64 -12.36 14.75
CA GLN A 215 -2.23 -13.62 15.23
C GLN A 215 -3.35 -13.37 16.23
N GLU A 216 -3.15 -12.41 17.13
CA GLU A 216 -4.08 -12.04 18.18
C GLU A 216 -4.51 -10.58 18.05
N HIS A 217 -5.61 -10.22 18.74
CA HIS A 217 -6.05 -8.84 18.76
C HIS A 217 -5.34 -7.99 19.80
N VAL A 218 -4.45 -7.10 19.37
CA VAL A 218 -3.68 -6.23 20.27
C VAL A 218 -4.51 -5.02 20.70
N LEU A 219 -4.73 -4.93 22.00
CA LEU A 219 -5.48 -3.86 22.66
C LEU A 219 -4.58 -2.68 23.04
N ALA A 220 -3.37 -2.98 23.51
CA ALA A 220 -2.40 -1.98 23.94
C ALA A 220 -0.95 -2.44 23.78
N THR A 221 -0.05 -1.47 23.59
CA THR A 221 1.38 -1.64 23.31
C THR A 221 2.20 -0.76 24.25
N ALA A 222 3.33 -1.24 24.76
CA ALA A 222 4.28 -0.43 25.51
C ALA A 222 5.18 0.37 24.56
N GLU A 223 5.46 1.61 24.92
CA GLU A 223 6.43 2.44 24.21
C GLU A 223 7.82 2.11 24.74
N GLU A 224 8.57 1.28 24.02
CA GLU A 224 9.88 0.79 24.48
C GLU A 224 10.89 1.92 24.76
N SER A 225 10.79 3.05 24.06
CA SER A 225 11.61 4.25 24.31
C SER A 225 11.38 4.90 25.67
N SER A 226 10.30 4.54 26.38
CA SER A 226 9.94 5.10 27.68
C SER A 226 10.51 4.33 28.88
N PHE A 227 11.10 3.15 28.67
CA PHE A 227 11.74 2.34 29.70
C PHE A 227 13.01 1.64 29.18
N SER A 228 13.81 1.05 30.07
CA SER A 228 15.05 0.36 29.70
C SER A 228 14.87 -1.15 29.73
N GLY A 229 15.56 -1.88 28.82
CA GLY A 229 15.62 -3.34 28.84
C GLY A 229 14.55 -4.05 28.00
N GLY A 230 13.76 -3.29 27.24
CA GLY A 230 12.90 -3.84 26.20
C GLY A 230 13.71 -4.49 25.07
N THR A 231 13.11 -5.46 24.39
CA THR A 231 13.72 -6.17 23.26
C THR A 231 12.75 -6.45 22.12
N MET A 232 11.56 -5.84 22.12
CA MET A 232 10.49 -6.11 21.15
C MET A 232 10.48 -5.08 20.01
N GLY A 233 11.12 -3.93 20.22
CA GLY A 233 11.26 -2.86 19.22
C GLY A 233 10.07 -1.90 19.23
N TYR A 234 9.68 -1.43 18.04
CA TYR A 234 8.64 -0.40 17.90
C TYR A 234 7.25 -0.89 18.31
N ASP A 235 6.94 -2.17 18.07
CA ASP A 235 5.66 -2.77 18.45
C ASP A 235 5.88 -3.81 19.55
N HIS A 236 5.59 -3.41 20.78
CA HIS A 236 5.69 -4.21 22.00
C HIS A 236 4.29 -4.40 22.63
N PRO A 237 3.44 -5.33 22.15
CA PRO A 237 2.13 -5.58 22.76
C PRO A 237 2.22 -5.90 24.24
N VAL A 238 1.32 -5.33 25.05
CA VAL A 238 1.19 -5.62 26.49
C VAL A 238 -0.18 -6.11 26.89
N ALA A 239 -1.21 -5.90 26.06
CA ALA A 239 -2.54 -6.43 26.31
C ALA A 239 -3.16 -6.85 24.99
N TRP A 240 -3.81 -8.01 24.99
CA TRP A 240 -4.47 -8.56 23.81
C TRP A 240 -5.60 -9.50 24.20
N CYS A 241 -6.45 -9.78 23.23
CA CYS A 241 -7.53 -10.74 23.36
C CYS A 241 -7.63 -11.63 22.12
N GLN A 242 -8.25 -12.79 22.28
CA GLN A 242 -8.47 -13.74 21.20
C GLN A 242 -9.69 -14.62 21.45
N ASP A 243 -10.38 -14.97 20.37
CA ASP A 243 -11.35 -16.05 20.34
C ASP A 243 -10.57 -17.37 20.23
N HIS A 244 -10.52 -18.18 21.31
CA HIS A 244 -9.62 -19.32 21.43
C HIS A 244 -10.38 -20.64 21.59
N VAL A 245 -10.38 -21.47 20.56
CA VAL A 245 -10.94 -22.85 20.55
C VAL A 245 -12.34 -22.91 21.20
N GLY A 246 -13.24 -22.01 20.80
CA GLY A 246 -14.61 -21.92 21.32
C GLY A 246 -14.79 -21.06 22.59
N GLY A 247 -13.71 -20.74 23.31
CA GLY A 247 -13.70 -19.85 24.47
C GLY A 247 -13.17 -18.45 24.17
N ARG A 248 -13.06 -17.62 25.20
CA ARG A 248 -12.51 -16.25 25.15
C ARG A 248 -11.26 -16.15 26.01
N SER A 249 -10.18 -15.61 25.45
CA SER A 249 -8.93 -15.35 26.20
C SER A 249 -8.62 -13.86 26.18
N TRP A 250 -8.39 -13.31 27.37
CA TRP A 250 -7.91 -11.94 27.54
C TRP A 250 -6.66 -11.96 28.42
N TYR A 251 -5.62 -11.26 27.99
CA TYR A 251 -4.36 -11.16 28.71
C TYR A 251 -3.91 -9.70 28.83
N THR A 252 -3.36 -9.36 30.00
CA THR A 252 -2.62 -8.12 30.21
C THR A 252 -1.31 -8.40 30.94
N GLY A 253 -0.21 -7.84 30.44
CA GLY A 253 1.10 -7.83 31.08
C GLY A 253 1.17 -6.87 32.27
N LEU A 254 0.10 -6.11 32.54
CA LEU A 254 -0.01 -5.21 33.68
C LEU A 254 -0.50 -5.97 34.93
N GLY A 255 -0.16 -5.49 36.12
CA GLY A 255 -0.58 -6.05 37.39
C GLY A 255 0.56 -6.62 38.24
N HIS A 256 1.83 -6.37 37.89
CA HIS A 256 2.96 -6.65 38.79
C HIS A 256 2.91 -5.71 39.98
N SER A 257 2.84 -4.42 39.70
CA SER A 257 2.95 -3.37 40.71
C SER A 257 1.65 -3.21 41.49
N ILE A 258 1.78 -2.90 42.78
CA ILE A 258 0.63 -2.51 43.61
C ILE A 258 0.00 -1.21 43.10
N GLU A 259 0.79 -0.34 42.45
CA GLU A 259 0.31 0.92 41.87
C GLU A 259 -0.76 0.70 40.80
N SER A 260 -0.65 -0.38 40.03
CA SER A 260 -1.58 -0.75 38.96
C SER A 260 -3.00 -0.96 39.50
N TYR A 261 -3.13 -1.67 40.63
CA TYR A 261 -4.42 -1.88 41.28
C TYR A 261 -5.02 -0.63 41.94
N ARG A 262 -4.23 0.43 42.12
CA ARG A 262 -4.68 1.74 42.62
C ARG A 262 -5.02 2.73 41.50
N ASN A 263 -4.59 2.45 40.27
CA ASN A 263 -4.86 3.29 39.11
C ASN A 263 -6.27 3.00 38.58
N SER A 264 -7.12 4.03 38.48
CA SER A 264 -8.50 3.87 38.00
C SER A 264 -8.58 3.27 36.60
N ASN A 265 -7.71 3.69 35.69
CA ASN A 265 -7.72 3.26 34.30
C ASN A 265 -7.33 1.78 34.17
N VAL A 266 -6.38 1.31 34.99
CA VAL A 266 -6.02 -0.12 35.02
C VAL A 266 -7.12 -0.97 35.66
N ARG A 267 -7.85 -0.43 36.65
CA ARG A 267 -9.02 -1.10 37.22
C ARG A 267 -10.15 -1.23 36.21
N GLU A 268 -10.41 -0.21 35.41
CA GLU A 268 -11.37 -0.25 34.29
C GLU A 268 -10.92 -1.25 33.22
N HIS A 269 -9.63 -1.26 32.87
CA HIS A 269 -9.06 -2.24 31.94
C HIS A 269 -9.29 -3.68 32.41
N LEU A 270 -9.00 -3.95 33.69
CA LEU A 270 -9.23 -5.26 34.29
C LEU A 270 -10.71 -5.64 34.35
N LEU A 271 -11.60 -4.69 34.66
CA LEU A 271 -13.05 -4.92 34.69
C LEU A 271 -13.55 -5.33 33.30
N GLY A 272 -13.28 -4.51 32.27
CA GLY A 272 -13.73 -4.79 30.92
C GLY A 272 -13.15 -6.08 30.35
N GLY A 273 -11.90 -6.42 30.71
CA GLY A 273 -11.30 -7.72 30.35
C GLY A 273 -12.02 -8.91 30.98
N ILE A 274 -12.38 -8.80 32.27
CA ILE A 274 -13.17 -9.83 32.98
C ILE A 274 -14.57 -9.97 32.39
N GLU A 275 -15.26 -8.86 32.14
CA GLU A 275 -16.62 -8.85 31.61
C GLU A 275 -16.65 -9.41 30.17
N TRP A 276 -15.69 -9.02 29.34
CA TRP A 276 -15.59 -9.54 27.97
C TRP A 276 -15.27 -11.03 27.96
N ALA A 277 -14.27 -11.48 28.73
CA ALA A 277 -13.93 -12.90 28.83
C ALA A 277 -15.09 -13.73 29.41
N ALA A 278 -15.89 -13.16 30.32
CA ALA A 278 -17.08 -13.80 30.87
C ALA A 278 -18.27 -13.87 29.89
N GLY A 279 -18.19 -13.20 28.75
CA GLY A 279 -19.25 -13.17 27.74
C GLY A 279 -20.46 -12.32 28.14
N VAL A 280 -20.27 -11.29 28.98
CA VAL A 280 -21.35 -10.41 29.42
C VAL A 280 -21.35 -9.04 28.75
N VAL A 281 -20.26 -8.71 28.05
CA VAL A 281 -20.13 -7.57 27.13
C VAL A 281 -19.54 -8.04 25.81
N GLU A 282 -19.82 -7.29 24.74
CA GLU A 282 -19.31 -7.56 23.40
C GLU A 282 -18.02 -6.79 23.12
N GLY A 283 -17.17 -7.35 22.26
CA GLY A 283 -15.93 -6.73 21.81
C GLY A 283 -15.32 -7.59 20.71
N ASP A 284 -14.81 -6.97 19.65
CA ASP A 284 -14.22 -7.70 18.54
C ASP A 284 -12.73 -7.95 18.75
N CYS A 285 -12.36 -9.20 18.99
CA CYS A 285 -10.97 -9.63 19.10
C CYS A 285 -10.38 -10.18 17.79
N GLY A 286 -10.84 -9.65 16.65
CA GLY A 286 -10.36 -10.07 15.33
C GLY A 286 -9.65 -9.00 14.51
N ALA A 287 -9.71 -7.71 14.88
CA ALA A 287 -9.31 -6.62 13.97
C ALA A 287 -7.83 -6.61 13.59
N THR A 288 -6.92 -7.09 14.46
CA THR A 288 -5.49 -7.19 14.14
C THR A 288 -5.03 -8.62 13.87
N VAL A 289 -5.96 -9.52 13.56
CA VAL A 289 -5.68 -10.90 13.18
C VAL A 289 -5.69 -11.00 11.66
N LEU A 290 -4.55 -11.32 11.04
CA LEU A 290 -4.40 -11.34 9.59
C LEU A 290 -5.29 -12.39 8.93
N GLY A 291 -5.52 -13.51 9.62
CA GLY A 291 -6.43 -14.57 9.16
C GLY A 291 -7.89 -14.11 8.98
N ASN A 292 -8.27 -12.96 9.55
CA ASN A 292 -9.62 -12.40 9.38
C ASN A 292 -9.73 -11.47 8.16
N TYR A 293 -8.69 -11.36 7.34
CA TYR A 293 -8.72 -10.57 6.11
C TYR A 293 -8.52 -11.44 4.89
N GLU A 294 -9.14 -11.02 3.80
CA GLU A 294 -8.90 -11.55 2.47
C GLU A 294 -8.68 -10.38 1.50
N LYS A 295 -7.84 -10.62 0.48
CA LYS A 295 -7.70 -9.77 -0.70
C LYS A 295 -8.24 -10.58 -1.87
N VAL A 296 -9.32 -10.12 -2.47
CA VAL A 296 -9.99 -10.79 -3.59
C VAL A 296 -9.76 -9.97 -4.85
N THR A 297 -9.14 -10.59 -5.84
CA THR A 297 -8.99 -10.00 -7.18
C THR A 297 -10.34 -9.95 -7.88
N LEU A 298 -10.72 -8.76 -8.34
CA LEU A 298 -11.96 -8.50 -9.09
C LEU A 298 -11.70 -8.42 -10.60
N ASN A 299 -10.52 -7.92 -10.99
CA ASN A 299 -10.03 -7.91 -12.36
C ASN A 299 -8.50 -7.86 -12.35
N ASP A 300 -7.86 -8.90 -12.88
CA ASP A 300 -6.40 -9.06 -13.07
C ASP A 300 -5.92 -8.62 -14.46
N GLU A 301 -6.80 -8.00 -15.26
CA GLU A 301 -6.44 -7.30 -16.51
C GLU A 301 -7.07 -5.89 -16.54
N PRO A 302 -6.74 -5.00 -15.58
CA PRO A 302 -7.33 -3.66 -15.51
C PRO A 302 -6.78 -2.69 -16.57
N GLY A 303 -5.69 -3.06 -17.28
CA GLY A 303 -4.98 -2.19 -18.21
C GLY A 303 -3.80 -1.49 -17.52
N GLU A 304 -3.55 -0.23 -17.85
CA GLU A 304 -2.60 0.65 -17.12
C GLU A 304 -3.39 1.53 -16.13
N PRO A 305 -3.71 1.02 -14.94
CA PRO A 305 -4.74 1.59 -14.09
C PRO A 305 -4.35 2.93 -13.48
N MET A 306 -5.31 3.86 -13.37
CA MET A 306 -5.09 5.15 -12.71
C MET A 306 -6.00 5.33 -11.51
N SER A 307 -7.32 5.35 -11.69
CA SER A 307 -8.25 5.65 -10.60
C SER A 307 -9.43 4.69 -10.59
N LEU A 308 -10.11 4.63 -9.44
CA LEU A 308 -11.37 3.94 -9.26
C LEU A 308 -12.40 4.82 -8.53
N ALA A 309 -13.67 4.48 -8.68
CA ALA A 309 -14.79 5.00 -7.90
C ALA A 309 -15.81 3.88 -7.66
N VAL A 310 -16.18 3.66 -6.39
CA VAL A 310 -17.14 2.62 -6.03
C VAL A 310 -18.56 3.21 -6.11
N LEU A 311 -19.41 2.61 -6.94
CA LEU A 311 -20.78 3.06 -7.12
C LEU A 311 -21.64 2.65 -5.90
N PRO A 312 -22.76 3.35 -5.63
CA PRO A 312 -23.64 3.01 -4.50
C PRO A 312 -24.23 1.59 -4.53
N ASP A 313 -24.21 0.93 -5.69
CA ASP A 313 -24.68 -0.45 -5.89
C ASP A 313 -23.55 -1.49 -5.86
N GLY A 314 -22.31 -1.09 -5.54
CA GLY A 314 -21.14 -1.98 -5.43
C GLY A 314 -20.41 -2.25 -6.75
N ARG A 315 -20.91 -1.75 -7.90
CA ARG A 315 -20.12 -1.73 -9.14
C ARG A 315 -18.93 -0.78 -9.00
N VAL A 316 -17.85 -1.02 -9.75
CA VAL A 316 -16.65 -0.18 -9.67
C VAL A 316 -16.32 0.40 -11.04
N LEU A 317 -16.31 1.72 -11.15
CA LEU A 317 -15.71 2.41 -12.29
C LEU A 317 -14.21 2.48 -12.08
N HIS A 318 -13.42 2.17 -13.10
CA HIS A 318 -11.98 2.42 -13.09
C HIS A 318 -11.49 2.78 -14.50
N ASN A 319 -10.27 3.28 -14.61
CA ASN A 319 -9.75 3.74 -15.89
C ASN A 319 -8.29 3.38 -16.11
N THR A 320 -7.91 3.37 -17.40
CA THR A 320 -6.52 3.37 -17.81
C THR A 320 -6.02 4.78 -18.10
N ARG A 321 -4.72 5.02 -17.99
CA ARG A 321 -4.10 6.32 -18.36
C ARG A 321 -4.36 6.65 -19.83
N GLY A 322 -4.36 5.64 -20.70
CA GLY A 322 -4.71 5.73 -22.13
C GLY A 322 -6.17 6.11 -22.45
N GLY A 323 -7.02 6.31 -21.44
CA GLY A 323 -8.37 6.85 -21.62
C GLY A 323 -9.50 5.82 -21.67
N GLU A 324 -9.21 4.52 -21.48
CA GLU A 324 -10.27 3.52 -21.34
C GLU A 324 -10.99 3.69 -19.99
N VAL A 325 -12.32 3.65 -20.02
CA VAL A 325 -13.19 3.61 -18.84
C VAL A 325 -13.84 2.24 -18.77
N ARG A 326 -13.68 1.58 -17.63
CA ARG A 326 -14.17 0.23 -17.37
C ARG A 326 -15.17 0.23 -16.21
N LEU A 327 -16.09 -0.73 -16.24
CA LEU A 327 -17.10 -0.92 -15.20
C LEU A 327 -17.09 -2.37 -14.75
N TYR A 328 -16.54 -2.63 -13.56
CA TYR A 328 -16.67 -3.93 -12.92
C TYR A 328 -18.08 -4.12 -12.36
N ASP A 329 -18.70 -5.25 -12.67
CA ASP A 329 -20.01 -5.65 -12.18
C ASP A 329 -19.92 -6.91 -11.31
N PRO A 330 -20.15 -6.82 -9.98
CA PRO A 330 -20.06 -7.97 -9.09
C PRO A 330 -21.09 -9.07 -9.40
N ALA A 331 -22.19 -8.76 -10.10
CA ALA A 331 -23.19 -9.76 -10.46
C ALA A 331 -22.71 -10.70 -11.57
N THR A 332 -21.83 -10.23 -12.45
CA THR A 332 -21.32 -10.99 -13.60
C THR A 332 -19.84 -11.30 -13.52
N GLY A 333 -19.10 -10.64 -12.63
CA GLY A 333 -17.63 -10.68 -12.55
C GLY A 333 -16.92 -10.01 -13.73
N ALA A 334 -17.65 -9.40 -14.66
CA ALA A 334 -17.08 -8.78 -15.85
C ALA A 334 -16.63 -7.35 -15.58
N SER A 335 -15.56 -6.92 -16.24
CA SER A 335 -15.06 -5.53 -16.19
C SER A 335 -14.79 -4.97 -17.60
N PRO A 336 -15.81 -4.89 -18.48
CA PRO A 336 -15.64 -4.43 -19.86
C PRO A 336 -15.24 -2.96 -19.93
N VAL A 337 -14.58 -2.58 -21.03
CA VAL A 337 -14.45 -1.17 -21.44
C VAL A 337 -15.83 -0.68 -21.89
N ILE A 338 -16.34 0.36 -21.23
CA ILE A 338 -17.64 0.94 -21.51
C ILE A 338 -17.55 2.25 -22.31
N THR A 339 -16.40 2.93 -22.30
CA THR A 339 -16.15 4.18 -23.03
C THR A 339 -14.65 4.41 -23.18
N THR A 340 -14.22 5.03 -24.28
CA THR A 340 -12.83 5.51 -24.43
C THR A 340 -12.86 7.03 -24.56
N VAL A 341 -12.14 7.73 -23.67
CA VAL A 341 -11.97 9.18 -23.70
C VAL A 341 -10.73 9.51 -24.55
N PRO A 342 -10.84 10.33 -25.60
CA PRO A 342 -9.67 10.75 -26.37
C PRO A 342 -8.72 11.59 -25.49
N VAL A 343 -7.49 11.13 -25.33
CA VAL A 343 -6.48 11.79 -24.50
C VAL A 343 -5.16 11.97 -25.25
N TYR A 344 -4.43 13.03 -24.90
CA TYR A 344 -3.01 13.14 -25.18
C TYR A 344 -2.27 12.29 -24.14
N SER A 345 -1.43 11.38 -24.63
CA SER A 345 -0.62 10.49 -23.80
C SER A 345 0.84 10.67 -24.20
N HIS A 346 1.58 11.36 -23.35
CA HIS A 346 3.03 11.54 -23.39
C HIS A 346 3.49 11.68 -21.94
N ASP A 347 4.57 11.00 -21.56
CA ASP A 347 5.01 10.87 -20.16
C ASP A 347 3.86 10.43 -19.21
N GLU A 348 3.60 11.18 -18.14
CA GLU A 348 2.55 10.90 -17.14
C GLU A 348 1.14 11.33 -17.57
N GLU A 349 0.98 11.95 -18.73
CA GLU A 349 -0.28 12.55 -19.18
C GLU A 349 -1.28 11.50 -19.67
N GLY A 350 -2.58 11.83 -19.59
CA GLY A 350 -3.66 10.93 -19.96
C GLY A 350 -4.94 11.19 -19.17
N LEU A 351 -5.77 10.17 -18.98
CA LEU A 351 -6.93 10.20 -18.10
C LEU A 351 -6.50 9.86 -16.66
N GLN A 352 -6.56 10.84 -15.77
CA GLN A 352 -6.01 10.73 -14.42
C GLN A 352 -7.04 10.29 -13.37
N THR A 353 -8.32 10.62 -13.58
CA THR A 353 -9.35 10.41 -12.56
C THR A 353 -10.73 10.18 -13.13
N LEU A 354 -11.45 9.24 -12.52
CA LEU A 354 -12.89 9.09 -12.46
C LEU A 354 -13.34 9.34 -11.02
N SER A 355 -14.36 10.18 -10.82
CA SER A 355 -14.95 10.40 -9.50
C SER A 355 -16.45 10.61 -9.64
N ILE A 356 -17.26 10.09 -8.74
CA ILE A 356 -18.72 10.23 -8.82
C ILE A 356 -19.20 11.44 -8.01
N ASP A 357 -20.24 12.11 -8.51
CA ASP A 357 -20.91 13.16 -7.75
C ASP A 357 -21.54 12.59 -6.46
N PRO A 358 -21.54 13.30 -5.32
CA PRO A 358 -22.17 12.80 -4.09
C PRO A 358 -23.65 12.40 -4.25
N ASP A 359 -24.37 13.00 -5.21
CA ASP A 359 -25.76 12.67 -5.52
C ASP A 359 -25.87 11.68 -6.73
N PHE A 360 -24.82 10.93 -7.03
CA PHE A 360 -24.70 10.07 -8.22
C PHE A 360 -25.88 9.11 -8.40
N ALA A 361 -26.41 8.54 -7.31
CA ALA A 361 -27.57 7.65 -7.35
C ALA A 361 -28.77 8.25 -8.10
N THR A 362 -28.89 9.59 -8.08
CA THR A 362 -29.97 10.33 -8.77
C THR A 362 -29.50 11.03 -10.03
N ASN A 363 -28.31 11.64 -10.00
CA ASN A 363 -27.89 12.53 -11.07
C ASN A 363 -26.96 11.86 -12.09
N LYS A 364 -26.30 10.74 -11.77
CA LYS A 364 -25.40 10.02 -12.68
C LYS A 364 -24.25 10.85 -13.25
N TRP A 365 -23.78 11.89 -12.55
CA TRP A 365 -22.61 12.66 -12.98
C TRP A 365 -21.30 11.96 -12.57
N VAL A 366 -20.42 11.78 -13.54
CA VAL A 366 -19.04 11.30 -13.36
C VAL A 366 -18.10 12.45 -13.73
N TYR A 367 -17.20 12.79 -12.82
CA TYR A 367 -16.14 13.76 -13.02
C TYR A 367 -14.92 13.07 -13.62
N ILE A 368 -14.33 13.71 -14.63
CA ILE A 368 -13.14 13.23 -15.33
C ILE A 368 -12.08 14.33 -15.33
N TYR A 369 -10.82 13.98 -15.07
CA TYR A 369 -9.68 14.88 -15.22
C TYR A 369 -8.69 14.28 -16.21
N TYR A 370 -8.46 14.95 -17.33
CA TYR A 370 -7.75 14.37 -18.46
C TYR A 370 -6.95 15.39 -19.27
N ALA A 371 -5.95 14.87 -19.98
CA ALA A 371 -5.19 15.58 -20.99
C ALA A 371 -5.92 15.54 -22.35
N PRO A 372 -6.57 16.62 -22.82
CA PRO A 372 -7.19 16.64 -24.13
C PRO A 372 -6.15 16.58 -25.26
N VAL A 373 -6.54 15.99 -26.39
CA VAL A 373 -5.75 16.08 -27.63
C VAL A 373 -5.81 17.52 -28.15
N LEU A 374 -4.66 18.18 -28.22
CA LEU A 374 -4.47 19.55 -28.73
C LEU A 374 -3.64 19.53 -30.02
N ASN A 375 -3.09 20.69 -30.39
CA ASN A 375 -2.12 20.85 -31.48
C ASN A 375 -0.66 20.79 -31.01
N THR A 376 -0.43 20.24 -29.81
CA THR A 376 0.91 19.97 -29.29
C THR A 376 1.68 19.10 -30.28
N PRO A 377 2.96 19.42 -30.56
CA PRO A 377 3.80 18.57 -31.37
C PRO A 377 3.78 17.11 -30.88
N VAL A 378 3.67 16.20 -31.84
CA VAL A 378 3.91 14.77 -31.67
C VAL A 378 4.93 14.38 -32.72
N ASP A 379 5.67 13.31 -32.46
CA ASP A 379 6.67 12.81 -33.42
C ASP A 379 6.05 12.54 -34.79
N ASP A 380 6.70 13.05 -35.84
CA ASP A 380 6.27 12.86 -37.21
C ASP A 380 6.90 11.58 -37.79
N PRO A 381 6.09 10.55 -38.14
CA PRO A 381 6.60 9.30 -38.71
C PRO A 381 7.39 9.47 -40.01
N SER A 382 7.26 10.61 -40.69
CA SER A 382 8.01 10.91 -41.90
C SER A 382 9.44 11.41 -41.63
N THR A 383 9.77 11.71 -40.38
CA THR A 383 11.09 12.19 -39.92
C THR A 383 11.64 11.40 -38.72
N PRO A 384 11.83 10.07 -38.81
CA PRO A 384 12.13 9.16 -37.68
C PRO A 384 13.48 9.34 -36.95
N GLY A 385 14.22 10.42 -37.24
CA GLY A 385 15.43 10.84 -36.52
C GLY A 385 15.34 12.26 -35.95
N VAL A 386 14.17 12.87 -36.02
CA VAL A 386 13.85 14.15 -35.42
C VAL A 386 12.78 13.86 -34.38
N ASN A 387 13.04 14.25 -33.13
CA ASN A 387 12.06 14.16 -32.06
C ASN A 387 11.33 15.50 -32.01
N GLU A 388 10.12 15.54 -32.56
CA GLU A 388 9.27 16.72 -32.53
C GLU A 388 8.36 16.76 -31.31
N GLY A 389 8.09 15.61 -30.69
CA GLY A 389 7.18 15.42 -29.56
C GLY A 389 7.72 15.92 -28.23
N ASP A 390 9.04 15.98 -28.05
CA ASP A 390 9.66 16.43 -26.81
C ASP A 390 10.02 17.93 -26.86
N ALA A 391 9.71 18.63 -25.78
CA ALA A 391 10.10 20.01 -25.57
C ALA A 391 11.60 20.10 -25.26
N PRO A 392 12.36 20.99 -25.93
CA PRO A 392 13.79 21.08 -25.71
C PRO A 392 14.09 21.60 -24.30
N LEU A 393 15.02 20.96 -23.57
CA LEU A 393 15.41 21.41 -22.22
C LEU A 393 16.13 22.78 -22.22
N SER A 394 16.70 23.20 -23.36
CA SER A 394 17.29 24.53 -23.52
C SER A 394 17.17 25.05 -24.95
N SER A 395 17.06 26.38 -25.09
CA SER A 395 17.01 27.08 -26.37
C SER A 395 17.41 28.55 -26.24
N THR A 396 18.02 29.11 -27.28
CA THR A 396 18.26 30.56 -27.38
C THR A 396 17.06 31.32 -27.96
N ASP A 397 16.14 30.61 -28.61
CA ASP A 397 14.84 31.14 -29.05
C ASP A 397 13.80 30.88 -27.94
N PRO A 398 13.31 31.93 -27.26
CA PRO A 398 12.36 31.78 -26.17
C PRO A 398 10.97 31.32 -26.62
N THR A 399 10.65 31.40 -27.92
CA THR A 399 9.32 31.03 -28.45
C THR A 399 9.19 29.54 -28.78
N VAL A 400 10.28 28.77 -28.66
CA VAL A 400 10.27 27.33 -29.01
C VAL A 400 9.31 26.52 -28.14
N TRP A 401 9.04 26.98 -26.91
CA TRP A 401 8.17 26.31 -25.95
C TRP A 401 6.69 26.66 -26.14
N ASP A 402 6.35 27.74 -26.85
CA ASP A 402 4.97 28.21 -27.04
C ASP A 402 4.07 27.12 -27.67
N LYS A 403 4.63 26.27 -28.54
CA LYS A 403 3.91 25.17 -29.18
C LYS A 403 3.60 24.00 -28.24
N PHE A 404 4.24 23.94 -27.08
CA PHE A 404 4.05 22.92 -26.06
C PHE A 404 3.14 23.37 -24.91
N GLU A 405 2.68 24.63 -24.91
CA GLU A 405 1.70 25.07 -23.91
C GLU A 405 0.40 24.29 -24.06
N GLY A 406 -0.05 23.68 -22.96
CA GLY A 406 -1.26 22.88 -22.91
C GLY A 406 -2.06 23.10 -21.63
N TYR A 407 -3.06 22.25 -21.42
CA TYR A 407 -3.81 22.19 -20.18
C TYR A 407 -4.37 20.80 -19.95
N ASN A 408 -4.58 20.44 -18.69
CA ASN A 408 -5.45 19.35 -18.27
C ASN A 408 -6.84 19.90 -17.91
N GLN A 409 -7.87 19.15 -18.27
CA GLN A 409 -9.27 19.55 -18.22
C GLN A 409 -10.02 18.74 -17.15
N LEU A 410 -10.60 19.43 -16.17
CA LEU A 410 -11.62 18.85 -15.29
C LEU A 410 -13.00 19.06 -15.93
N SER A 411 -13.71 17.98 -16.16
CA SER A 411 -15.07 17.98 -16.70
C SER A 411 -15.97 17.05 -15.91
N ARG A 412 -17.27 17.10 -16.18
CA ARG A 412 -18.20 16.03 -15.81
C ARG A 412 -19.06 15.59 -16.99
N VAL A 413 -19.39 14.31 -17.03
CA VAL A 413 -20.18 13.62 -18.06
C VAL A 413 -21.22 12.73 -17.40
N LYS A 414 -22.31 12.43 -18.10
CA LYS A 414 -23.36 11.54 -17.59
C LYS A 414 -23.03 10.09 -17.85
N MET A 415 -23.22 9.25 -16.83
CA MET A 415 -23.34 7.81 -17.02
C MET A 415 -24.77 7.47 -17.47
N VAL A 416 -24.86 6.65 -18.51
CA VAL A 416 -26.10 6.08 -19.04
C VAL A 416 -26.08 4.58 -18.78
N GLU A 417 -27.16 4.04 -18.19
CA GLU A 417 -27.24 2.62 -17.81
C GLU A 417 -27.73 1.72 -18.96
N THR A 418 -28.57 2.24 -19.85
CA THR A 418 -29.30 1.44 -20.85
C THR A 418 -29.18 2.03 -22.26
N PRO A 419 -29.18 1.20 -23.33
CA PRO A 419 -29.29 -0.26 -23.32
C PRO A 419 -28.02 -0.98 -22.84
N THR A 420 -26.88 -0.29 -22.89
CA THR A 420 -25.59 -0.73 -22.36
C THR A 420 -24.95 0.40 -21.57
N PRO A 421 -24.32 0.10 -20.42
CA PRO A 421 -23.62 1.11 -19.64
C PRO A 421 -22.55 1.85 -20.45
N HIS A 422 -22.52 3.19 -20.40
CA HIS A 422 -21.47 4.03 -21.01
C HIS A 422 -21.46 5.44 -20.41
N LEU A 423 -20.38 6.18 -20.62
CA LEU A 423 -20.33 7.62 -20.39
C LEU A 423 -20.74 8.37 -21.68
N ASP A 424 -21.78 9.19 -21.60
CA ASP A 424 -22.22 10.03 -22.72
C ASP A 424 -21.37 11.31 -22.77
N LEU A 425 -20.28 11.25 -23.54
CA LEU A 425 -19.35 12.37 -23.72
C LEU A 425 -20.01 13.61 -24.35
N SER A 426 -21.18 13.49 -25.00
CA SER A 426 -21.91 14.65 -25.53
C SER A 426 -22.51 15.55 -24.44
N THR A 427 -22.58 15.04 -23.20
CA THR A 427 -23.09 15.77 -22.03
C THR A 427 -22.00 16.54 -21.28
N GLU A 428 -20.77 16.56 -21.81
CA GLU A 428 -19.62 17.15 -21.14
C GLU A 428 -19.88 18.59 -20.68
N GLN A 429 -19.60 18.84 -19.41
CA GLN A 429 -19.50 20.18 -18.84
C GLN A 429 -18.06 20.42 -18.41
N GLN A 430 -17.34 21.26 -19.15
CA GLN A 430 -15.99 21.72 -18.81
C GLN A 430 -16.02 22.67 -17.61
N ILE A 431 -15.25 22.37 -16.57
CA ILE A 431 -15.30 23.08 -15.28
C ILE A 431 -14.07 23.98 -15.11
N ILE A 432 -12.87 23.40 -15.16
CA ILE A 432 -11.61 24.14 -14.92
C ILE A 432 -10.48 23.56 -15.76
N ARG A 433 -9.62 24.45 -16.27
CA ARG A 433 -8.38 24.11 -16.98
C ARG A 433 -7.20 24.42 -16.08
N VAL A 434 -6.29 23.46 -15.96
CA VAL A 434 -5.00 23.61 -15.27
C VAL A 434 -3.94 23.59 -16.36
N GLY A 435 -3.16 24.67 -16.50
CA GLY A 435 -2.11 24.72 -17.52
C GLY A 435 -1.06 23.62 -17.30
N THR A 436 -0.38 23.22 -18.38
CA THR A 436 0.77 22.30 -18.37
C THR A 436 1.75 22.68 -19.48
N ASP A 437 3.02 22.38 -19.27
CA ASP A 437 4.09 22.45 -20.25
C ASP A 437 4.26 21.04 -20.85
N ARG A 438 3.71 20.78 -22.05
CA ARG A 438 3.74 19.44 -22.69
C ARG A 438 5.13 19.08 -23.23
N GLY A 439 5.32 17.80 -23.57
CA GLY A 439 6.56 17.30 -24.15
C GLY A 439 7.74 17.30 -23.17
N ILE A 440 7.48 17.54 -21.88
CA ILE A 440 8.47 17.46 -20.81
C ILE A 440 7.79 16.90 -19.56
N CYS A 441 8.33 15.81 -19.04
CA CYS A 441 7.93 15.20 -17.77
C CYS A 441 8.22 16.17 -16.59
N CYS A 442 7.51 16.19 -15.44
CA CYS A 442 6.59 15.21 -14.85
C CYS A 442 5.61 15.87 -13.82
N HIS A 443 4.80 15.04 -13.15
CA HIS A 443 3.94 15.33 -11.99
C HIS A 443 2.57 15.92 -12.34
N VAL A 444 1.65 15.04 -12.76
CA VAL A 444 0.28 15.44 -13.11
C VAL A 444 -0.68 15.43 -11.90
N ALA A 445 -0.59 14.39 -11.08
CA ALA A 445 -1.55 14.05 -10.02
C ALA A 445 -3.00 13.91 -10.54
N GLY A 446 -3.95 14.75 -10.10
CA GLY A 446 -5.26 14.87 -10.74
C GLY A 446 -6.48 14.29 -10.02
N LYS A 447 -6.31 13.74 -8.80
CA LYS A 447 -7.43 13.16 -8.03
C LYS A 447 -8.52 14.19 -7.69
N VAL A 448 -9.78 13.75 -7.76
CA VAL A 448 -10.99 14.53 -7.47
C VAL A 448 -11.82 13.87 -6.38
N LYS A 449 -12.14 14.63 -5.32
CA LYS A 449 -12.99 14.16 -4.21
C LYS A 449 -13.90 15.28 -3.70
N PHE A 450 -14.90 14.93 -2.90
CA PHE A 450 -15.90 15.86 -2.38
C PHE A 450 -16.00 15.80 -0.86
N ASP A 451 -16.16 16.95 -0.22
CA ASP A 451 -16.54 17.00 1.20
C ASP A 451 -18.06 16.82 1.38
N GLY A 452 -18.50 16.68 2.64
CA GLY A 452 -19.91 16.53 3.00
C GLY A 452 -20.77 17.78 2.76
N LYS A 453 -20.17 18.89 2.29
CA LYS A 453 -20.86 20.11 1.85
C LYS A 453 -20.94 20.18 0.31
N GLY A 454 -20.44 19.16 -0.39
CA GLY A 454 -20.35 19.06 -1.83
C GLY A 454 -19.40 20.08 -2.45
N ASN A 455 -18.37 20.52 -1.72
CA ASN A 455 -17.23 21.21 -2.34
C ASN A 455 -16.36 20.17 -3.03
N LEU A 456 -15.97 20.46 -4.26
CA LEU A 456 -15.03 19.64 -5.03
C LEU A 456 -13.62 20.07 -4.67
N PHE A 457 -12.76 19.08 -4.43
CA PHE A 457 -11.33 19.23 -4.32
C PHE A 457 -10.66 18.58 -5.54
N LEU A 458 -9.67 19.26 -6.12
CA LEU A 458 -8.84 18.75 -7.21
C LEU A 458 -7.37 18.96 -6.82
N ILE A 459 -6.60 17.89 -6.77
CA ILE A 459 -5.17 17.97 -6.49
C ILE A 459 -4.37 17.96 -7.79
N THR A 460 -3.33 18.79 -7.88
CA THR A 460 -2.52 18.98 -9.09
C THR A 460 -1.04 18.88 -8.73
N GLY A 461 -0.26 18.21 -9.58
CA GLY A 461 1.20 18.21 -9.49
C GLY A 461 1.80 19.49 -10.07
N ASP A 462 3.09 19.69 -9.84
CA ASP A 462 3.80 20.93 -10.16
C ASP A 462 4.24 21.04 -11.62
N ASP A 463 4.09 19.97 -12.41
CA ASP A 463 4.42 19.91 -13.83
C ASP A 463 5.91 20.17 -14.10
N THR A 464 6.79 19.90 -13.13
CA THR A 464 8.22 20.27 -13.20
C THR A 464 9.11 19.05 -13.40
N ASN A 465 10.02 19.12 -14.37
CA ASN A 465 11.05 18.11 -14.55
C ASN A 465 12.08 18.18 -13.41
N ALA A 466 12.41 17.02 -12.83
CA ALA A 466 13.48 16.91 -11.84
C ALA A 466 14.89 16.95 -12.46
N GLY A 467 14.98 16.66 -13.76
CA GLY A 467 16.21 16.61 -14.54
C GLY A 467 17.02 17.91 -14.52
N GLY A 468 18.34 17.78 -14.62
CA GLY A 468 19.28 18.91 -14.57
C GLY A 468 19.42 19.61 -13.20
N SER A 469 18.84 19.05 -12.13
CA SER A 469 18.92 19.58 -10.76
C SER A 469 19.79 18.74 -9.80
N ASP A 470 20.50 17.73 -10.31
CA ASP A 470 21.23 16.72 -9.51
C ASP A 470 20.32 16.06 -8.43
N GLY A 471 19.04 15.88 -8.78
CA GLY A 471 18.01 15.34 -7.89
C GLY A 471 17.55 16.28 -6.75
N PHE A 472 18.00 17.53 -6.68
CA PHE A 472 17.56 18.49 -5.65
C PHE A 472 16.38 19.36 -6.14
N THR A 473 16.15 20.50 -5.49
CA THR A 473 15.07 21.41 -5.89
C THR A 473 15.30 21.99 -7.30
N PRO A 474 14.38 21.78 -8.27
CA PRO A 474 14.46 22.34 -9.62
C PRO A 474 14.00 23.81 -9.62
N ILE A 475 14.97 24.72 -9.67
CA ILE A 475 14.74 26.17 -9.67
C ILE A 475 15.53 26.87 -10.79
N ASN A 476 15.81 26.18 -11.89
CA ASN A 476 16.62 26.75 -12.98
C ASN A 476 15.78 27.69 -13.85
N ASP A 477 15.86 29.00 -13.56
CA ASP A 477 15.17 30.04 -14.33
C ASP A 477 16.10 30.81 -15.29
N SER A 478 17.20 30.17 -15.71
CA SER A 478 18.14 30.74 -16.68
C SER A 478 17.45 31.12 -17.99
N ALA A 479 17.99 32.13 -18.69
CA ALA A 479 17.28 32.75 -19.80
C ALA A 479 16.95 31.78 -20.96
N ASN A 480 17.81 30.78 -21.13
CA ASN A 480 17.79 29.74 -22.16
C ASN A 480 17.27 28.39 -21.66
N ALA A 481 16.89 28.25 -20.39
CA ALA A 481 16.35 27.02 -19.85
C ALA A 481 14.83 26.91 -20.14
N ALA A 482 14.36 25.68 -20.32
CA ALA A 482 12.93 25.41 -20.44
C ALA A 482 12.18 25.85 -19.18
N PRO A 483 10.96 26.42 -19.29
CA PRO A 483 10.15 26.77 -18.14
C PRO A 483 9.93 25.59 -17.19
N GLY A 484 9.75 24.38 -17.73
CA GLY A 484 9.58 23.13 -16.98
C GLY A 484 10.73 22.73 -16.04
N LEU A 485 11.83 23.49 -15.97
CA LEU A 485 12.97 23.26 -15.05
C LEU A 485 12.93 24.15 -13.79
N ASP A 486 11.88 24.96 -13.62
CA ASP A 486 11.70 25.84 -12.47
C ASP A 486 10.34 25.63 -11.81
N ALA A 487 10.29 24.90 -10.70
CA ALA A 487 9.09 24.66 -9.91
C ALA A 487 8.54 25.93 -9.24
N ARG A 488 9.32 27.03 -9.23
CA ARG A 488 8.82 28.31 -8.72
C ARG A 488 7.77 28.93 -9.63
N ARG A 489 7.72 28.55 -10.92
CA ARG A 489 6.68 29.01 -11.86
C ARG A 489 5.28 28.46 -11.53
N SER A 490 5.22 27.30 -10.88
CA SER A 490 4.02 26.53 -10.61
C SER A 490 3.74 26.44 -9.11
N ALA A 491 4.36 25.49 -8.40
CA ALA A 491 4.06 25.16 -6.99
C ALA A 491 4.12 26.36 -6.04
N ALA A 492 5.14 27.20 -6.18
CA ALA A 492 5.34 28.43 -5.40
C ALA A 492 4.75 29.70 -6.05
N ASN A 493 4.08 29.61 -7.19
CA ASN A 493 3.38 30.72 -7.81
C ASN A 493 1.93 30.77 -7.32
N THR A 494 1.54 31.90 -6.72
CA THR A 494 0.19 32.09 -6.19
C THR A 494 -0.85 32.33 -7.28
N ASN A 495 -0.42 32.63 -8.51
CA ASN A 495 -1.27 32.84 -9.67
C ASN A 495 -1.32 31.64 -10.64
N ASP A 496 -0.88 30.47 -10.20
CA ASP A 496 -0.88 29.22 -10.98
C ASP A 496 -1.67 28.12 -10.24
N LEU A 497 -2.27 27.19 -10.98
CA LEU A 497 -3.07 26.09 -10.44
C LEU A 497 -2.30 24.79 -10.26
N ARG A 498 -1.06 24.69 -10.77
CA ARG A 498 -0.18 23.52 -10.64
C ARG A 498 0.53 23.48 -9.29
N GLY A 499 0.74 22.30 -8.73
CA GLY A 499 1.34 22.08 -7.40
C GLY A 499 0.44 22.56 -6.27
N LYS A 500 -0.87 22.32 -6.39
CA LYS A 500 -1.92 22.85 -5.50
C LYS A 500 -2.93 21.77 -5.10
N LEU A 501 -3.64 22.03 -4.01
CA LEU A 501 -4.97 21.47 -3.79
C LEU A 501 -6.00 22.57 -4.00
N LEU A 502 -6.80 22.43 -5.03
CA LEU A 502 -7.86 23.37 -5.39
C LEU A 502 -9.16 22.99 -4.69
N ARG A 503 -9.94 23.98 -4.26
CA ARG A 503 -11.27 23.77 -3.68
C ARG A 503 -12.29 24.69 -4.32
N ILE A 504 -13.29 24.11 -4.97
CA ILE A 504 -14.33 24.83 -5.71
C ILE A 504 -15.73 24.29 -5.38
N LYS A 505 -16.78 25.05 -5.68
CA LYS A 505 -18.17 24.59 -5.64
C LYS A 505 -18.74 24.63 -7.06
N VAL A 506 -18.93 23.46 -7.66
CA VAL A 506 -19.47 23.31 -9.02
C VAL A 506 -20.98 23.55 -9.01
N LYS A 507 -21.46 24.34 -9.97
CA LYS A 507 -22.88 24.67 -10.17
C LYS A 507 -23.51 23.70 -11.16
N ALA A 508 -24.84 23.70 -11.25
CA ALA A 508 -25.59 22.82 -12.14
C ALA A 508 -25.24 22.97 -13.65
N ASN A 509 -24.72 24.12 -14.06
CA ASN A 509 -24.33 24.40 -15.44
C ASN A 509 -22.83 24.17 -15.73
N GLY A 510 -22.07 23.58 -14.80
CA GLY A 510 -20.64 23.30 -14.97
C GLY A 510 -19.71 24.45 -14.55
N THR A 511 -20.21 25.68 -14.43
CA THR A 511 -19.43 26.78 -13.85
C THR A 511 -19.22 26.57 -12.34
N TYR A 512 -18.27 27.27 -11.72
CA TYR A 512 -17.99 27.13 -10.29
C TYR A 512 -17.92 28.47 -9.54
N THR A 513 -17.76 28.38 -8.22
CA THR A 513 -17.38 29.48 -7.31
C THR A 513 -16.31 29.00 -6.35
N SER A 514 -15.47 29.91 -5.87
CA SER A 514 -14.46 29.62 -4.85
C SER A 514 -15.05 29.73 -3.43
N PRO A 515 -15.06 28.66 -2.62
CA PRO A 515 -15.58 28.69 -1.26
C PRO A 515 -14.76 29.62 -0.34
N LYS A 516 -15.42 30.16 0.69
CA LYS A 516 -14.74 30.93 1.75
C LYS A 516 -13.73 30.05 2.49
N GLY A 517 -12.60 30.66 2.86
CA GLY A 517 -11.52 29.98 3.59
C GLY A 517 -10.50 29.27 2.69
N ASN A 518 -10.55 29.49 1.37
CA ASN A 518 -9.41 29.24 0.48
C ASN A 518 -8.26 30.19 0.84
N LEU A 519 -7.04 29.82 0.44
CA LEU A 519 -5.81 30.50 0.84
C LEU A 519 -5.80 31.97 0.40
N PHE A 520 -6.33 32.24 -0.78
CA PHE A 520 -6.44 33.58 -1.36
C PHE A 520 -7.91 33.93 -1.57
N PRO A 521 -8.52 34.77 -0.73
CA PRO A 521 -9.89 35.20 -0.94
C PRO A 521 -10.03 36.04 -2.22
N GLU A 522 -11.00 35.72 -3.07
CA GLU A 522 -11.25 36.45 -4.33
C GLU A 522 -11.38 37.96 -4.14
N ALA A 523 -12.06 38.39 -3.07
CA ALA A 523 -12.23 39.81 -2.74
C ALA A 523 -10.92 40.54 -2.37
N GLN A 524 -9.82 39.82 -2.13
CA GLN A 524 -8.51 40.37 -1.81
C GLN A 524 -7.55 40.38 -3.01
N ASP A 525 -7.92 39.75 -4.13
CA ASP A 525 -7.10 39.73 -5.34
C ASP A 525 -7.38 40.94 -6.23
N THR A 526 -6.91 42.13 -5.82
CA THR A 526 -7.16 43.37 -6.59
C THR A 526 -6.29 43.50 -7.83
N ASP A 527 -5.16 42.79 -7.87
CA ASP A 527 -4.10 43.00 -8.84
C ASP A 527 -3.89 41.77 -9.76
N GLY A 528 -4.76 40.75 -9.64
CA GLY A 528 -4.70 39.53 -10.46
C GLY A 528 -3.45 38.69 -10.18
N LYS A 529 -3.04 38.61 -8.91
CA LYS A 529 -1.80 37.95 -8.46
C LYS A 529 -2.04 36.65 -7.72
N THR A 530 -3.28 36.28 -7.50
CA THR A 530 -3.64 35.07 -6.76
C THR A 530 -4.79 34.32 -7.41
N ARG A 531 -4.81 33.00 -7.27
CA ARG A 531 -5.92 32.15 -7.69
C ARG A 531 -6.85 31.84 -6.51
N PRO A 532 -8.12 32.30 -6.53
CA PRO A 532 -9.04 32.05 -5.43
C PRO A 532 -9.41 30.60 -5.19
N GLU A 533 -9.14 29.72 -6.16
CA GLU A 533 -9.36 28.28 -6.09
C GLU A 533 -8.40 27.57 -5.12
N ILE A 534 -7.22 28.15 -4.86
CA ILE A 534 -6.15 27.52 -4.09
C ILE A 534 -6.57 27.35 -2.63
N PHE A 535 -6.67 26.11 -2.16
CA PHE A 535 -6.79 25.77 -0.75
C PHE A 535 -5.42 25.47 -0.14
N LEU A 536 -4.63 24.62 -0.78
CA LEU A 536 -3.22 24.37 -0.40
C LEU A 536 -2.30 24.70 -1.58
N MET A 537 -1.09 25.17 -1.27
CA MET A 537 -0.02 25.38 -2.26
C MET A 537 1.32 24.81 -1.79
N GLY A 538 2.30 24.78 -2.69
CA GLY A 538 3.64 24.30 -2.39
C GLY A 538 3.71 22.77 -2.27
N LEU A 539 3.02 22.08 -3.19
CA LEU A 539 3.06 20.63 -3.37
C LEU A 539 3.87 20.29 -4.64
N ARG A 540 4.54 19.14 -4.67
CA ARG A 540 5.29 18.67 -5.86
C ARG A 540 4.47 17.68 -6.67
N ASN A 541 4.38 16.44 -6.17
CA ASN A 541 3.67 15.35 -6.82
C ASN A 541 2.75 14.64 -5.83
N PRO A 542 1.69 15.32 -5.37
CA PRO A 542 0.73 14.76 -4.43
C PRO A 542 -0.28 13.85 -5.15
N PHE A 543 0.18 12.68 -5.60
CA PHE A 543 -0.52 11.85 -6.58
C PHE A 543 -1.92 11.39 -6.11
N ARG A 544 -2.05 11.04 -4.82
CA ARG A 544 -3.31 10.63 -4.18
C ARG A 544 -3.51 11.33 -2.83
N TYR A 545 -4.78 11.59 -2.52
CA TYR A 545 -5.26 12.16 -1.27
C TYR A 545 -6.71 11.70 -1.02
N ASP A 546 -7.27 12.02 0.15
CA ASP A 546 -8.71 11.96 0.35
C ASP A 546 -9.23 13.15 1.20
N VAL A 547 -10.55 13.32 1.28
CA VAL A 547 -11.21 14.35 2.08
C VAL A 547 -12.41 13.78 2.83
N ASP A 548 -12.49 14.07 4.14
CA ASP A 548 -13.62 13.64 4.96
C ASP A 548 -14.86 14.55 4.79
N ALA A 549 -16.00 14.08 5.32
CA ALA A 549 -17.26 14.83 5.28
C ALA A 549 -17.17 16.23 5.94
N SER A 550 -16.23 16.44 6.88
CA SER A 550 -16.01 17.73 7.54
C SER A 550 -15.24 18.73 6.67
N GLY A 551 -14.55 18.24 5.62
CA GLY A 551 -13.72 19.00 4.69
C GLY A 551 -12.24 19.04 5.10
N ARG A 552 -11.77 18.06 5.87
CA ARG A 552 -10.34 17.87 6.14
C ARG A 552 -9.75 16.92 5.13
N VAL A 553 -8.58 17.28 4.64
CA VAL A 553 -7.87 16.53 3.61
C VAL A 553 -6.69 15.76 4.21
N TYR A 554 -6.38 14.61 3.63
CA TYR A 554 -5.27 13.72 4.00
C TYR A 554 -4.37 13.55 2.78
N VAL A 555 -3.20 14.19 2.79
CA VAL A 555 -2.36 14.35 1.59
C VAL A 555 -1.02 13.63 1.79
N GLY A 556 -0.65 12.79 0.83
CA GLY A 556 0.73 12.36 0.61
C GLY A 556 1.38 13.22 -0.48
N ASP A 557 2.64 13.60 -0.28
CA ASP A 557 3.45 14.38 -1.24
C ASP A 557 4.93 14.04 -1.03
N TYR A 558 5.79 14.17 -2.03
CA TYR A 558 7.22 13.86 -1.87
C TYR A 558 8.13 14.79 -2.66
N SER A 559 9.33 15.07 -2.13
CA SER A 559 10.37 15.87 -2.81
C SER A 559 11.71 15.89 -2.03
N PRO A 560 12.88 16.12 -2.68
CA PRO A 560 13.15 15.95 -4.12
C PRO A 560 13.58 14.48 -4.38
N ASP A 561 14.36 14.20 -5.42
CA ASP A 561 14.73 12.82 -5.81
C ASP A 561 16.13 12.39 -5.30
N SER A 562 16.92 13.32 -4.76
CA SER A 562 18.27 13.06 -4.25
C SER A 562 18.24 12.08 -3.08
N ARG A 563 19.08 11.04 -3.10
CA ARG A 563 19.16 10.05 -2.01
C ARG A 563 20.02 10.47 -0.83
N THR A 564 20.79 11.54 -0.96
CA THR A 564 21.71 12.00 0.08
C THR A 564 21.62 13.50 0.27
N PRO A 565 21.70 14.02 1.50
CA PRO A 565 21.56 15.44 1.72
C PRO A 565 22.88 16.15 1.37
N SER A 566 22.80 17.44 1.05
CA SER A 566 23.96 18.25 0.70
C SER A 566 23.96 19.61 1.41
N PRO A 567 25.07 20.03 2.04
CA PRO A 567 25.18 21.35 2.66
C PRO A 567 24.99 22.49 1.66
N THR A 568 25.31 22.28 0.38
CA THR A 568 25.24 23.28 -0.69
C THR A 568 23.93 23.26 -1.47
N ARG A 569 23.10 22.21 -1.33
CA ARG A 569 21.83 22.07 -2.07
C ARG A 569 20.61 21.98 -1.18
N GLY A 570 20.65 21.17 -0.11
CA GLY A 570 19.51 20.97 0.79
C GLY A 570 19.37 19.54 1.31
N PRO A 571 18.23 19.22 1.94
CA PRO A 571 17.93 17.86 2.38
C PRO A 571 17.78 16.87 1.21
N GLU A 572 17.87 15.59 1.53
CA GLU A 572 17.54 14.45 0.65
C GLU A 572 16.03 14.31 0.42
N GLY A 573 15.66 13.41 -0.49
CA GLY A 573 14.30 13.06 -0.87
C GLY A 573 13.45 12.68 0.31
N THR A 574 12.33 13.38 0.43
CA THR A 574 11.47 13.33 1.60
C THR A 574 10.03 13.05 1.18
N GLY A 575 9.49 11.92 1.64
CA GLY A 575 8.06 11.65 1.62
C GLY A 575 7.40 12.38 2.79
N ARG A 576 6.25 12.99 2.56
CA ARG A 576 5.52 13.79 3.54
C ARG A 576 4.05 13.38 3.55
N TRP A 577 3.49 13.38 4.75
CA TRP A 577 2.07 13.28 4.97
C TRP A 577 1.61 14.36 5.94
N PHE A 578 0.44 14.91 5.67
CA PHE A 578 -0.24 15.82 6.56
C PHE A 578 -1.74 15.81 6.34
N SER A 579 -2.46 16.22 7.38
CA SER A 579 -3.89 16.42 7.36
C SER A 579 -4.27 17.81 7.86
N THR A 580 -5.24 18.43 7.19
CA THR A 580 -5.66 19.80 7.52
C THR A 580 -7.08 20.09 7.06
N ASN A 581 -7.76 20.97 7.81
CA ASN A 581 -8.98 21.64 7.37
C ASN A 581 -8.78 23.15 7.19
N LYS A 582 -7.52 23.60 7.14
CA LYS A 582 -7.10 24.98 6.94
C LYS A 582 -6.24 25.11 5.70
N ALA A 583 -6.46 26.21 4.98
CA ALA A 583 -5.62 26.59 3.85
C ALA A 583 -4.18 26.89 4.31
N GLY A 584 -3.19 26.60 3.46
CA GLY A 584 -1.78 26.78 3.82
C GLY A 584 -0.78 26.53 2.69
N ASN A 585 0.48 26.93 2.93
CA ASN A 585 1.62 26.69 2.05
C ASN A 585 2.50 25.57 2.62
N TYR A 586 2.78 24.51 1.85
CA TYR A 586 3.61 23.36 2.25
C TYR A 586 5.03 23.39 1.66
N GLY A 587 5.40 24.53 1.07
CA GLY A 587 6.78 24.96 0.96
C GLY A 587 7.51 24.56 -0.31
N TRP A 588 7.09 23.53 -1.05
CA TRP A 588 7.77 23.17 -2.30
C TRP A 588 7.73 24.33 -3.32
N PRO A 589 8.84 24.66 -4.01
CA PRO A 589 10.15 24.01 -4.00
C PRO A 589 11.18 24.64 -3.05
N LEU A 590 10.77 25.55 -2.16
CA LEU A 590 11.68 26.38 -1.35
C LEU A 590 12.01 25.73 0.01
N CYS A 591 11.08 24.97 0.58
CA CYS A 591 11.20 24.36 1.89
C CYS A 591 10.48 23.01 1.97
N VAL A 592 11.02 22.09 2.77
CA VAL A 592 10.35 20.84 3.17
C VAL A 592 9.43 21.08 4.37
N SER A 593 9.86 21.94 5.30
CA SER A 593 9.12 22.33 6.52
C SER A 593 9.53 23.74 6.97
N PRO A 594 8.87 24.34 7.98
CA PRO A 594 9.24 25.65 8.53
C PRO A 594 10.69 25.76 9.00
N SER A 595 11.32 24.65 9.36
CA SER A 595 12.71 24.59 9.85
C SER A 595 13.69 23.93 8.88
N LEU A 596 13.22 23.47 7.71
CA LEU A 596 14.01 22.70 6.76
C LEU A 596 13.92 23.30 5.35
N ALA A 597 14.86 24.20 5.06
CA ALA A 597 14.96 24.93 3.79
C ALA A 597 15.95 24.27 2.81
N TYR A 598 15.66 24.39 1.51
CA TYR A 598 16.66 24.21 0.47
C TYR A 598 17.59 25.43 0.37
N VAL A 599 18.63 25.30 -0.43
CA VAL A 599 19.56 26.37 -0.77
C VAL A 599 19.15 26.98 -2.12
N ASP A 600 19.12 28.31 -2.17
CA ASP A 600 18.93 29.07 -3.41
C ASP A 600 20.17 28.93 -4.29
N TYR A 601 20.17 27.91 -5.15
CA TYR A 601 21.31 27.53 -5.98
C TYR A 601 21.24 28.22 -7.34
N ASP A 602 22.32 28.91 -7.71
CA ASP A 602 22.44 29.60 -8.99
C ASP A 602 22.91 28.62 -10.07
N PHE A 603 22.00 28.26 -10.98
CA PHE A 603 22.28 27.33 -12.09
C PHE A 603 23.13 27.95 -13.21
N GLY A 604 23.21 29.28 -13.31
CA GLY A 604 24.06 29.96 -14.27
C GLY A 604 25.52 30.01 -13.85
N THR A 605 25.79 30.13 -12.55
CA THR A 605 27.15 30.14 -11.98
C THR A 605 27.57 28.81 -11.34
N LEU A 606 26.62 27.90 -11.12
CA LEU A 606 26.78 26.63 -10.39
C LEU A 606 27.31 26.85 -8.97
N THR A 607 26.76 27.86 -8.27
CA THR A 607 27.18 28.20 -6.91
C THR A 607 26.01 28.25 -5.93
N PRO A 608 26.22 27.84 -4.66
CA PRO A 608 25.19 27.92 -3.63
C PRO A 608 25.02 29.36 -3.12
N GLY A 609 23.77 29.82 -3.05
CA GLY A 609 23.37 31.07 -2.40
C GLY A 609 22.97 30.88 -0.93
N SER A 610 22.02 31.69 -0.48
CA SER A 610 21.45 31.59 0.88
C SER A 610 20.34 30.54 0.97
N ARG A 611 20.06 30.05 2.18
CA ARG A 611 18.87 29.24 2.43
C ARG A 611 17.60 30.06 2.29
N PHE A 612 16.54 29.46 1.78
CA PHE A 612 15.23 30.11 1.74
C PHE A 612 14.69 30.39 3.14
N ASN A 613 13.97 31.51 3.29
CA ASN A 613 13.28 31.86 4.52
C ASN A 613 11.88 31.23 4.56
N CYS A 614 11.72 30.07 5.22
CA CYS A 614 10.44 29.36 5.26
C CYS A 614 9.32 30.12 6.00
N GLY A 615 9.63 31.14 6.81
CA GLY A 615 8.63 31.99 7.46
C GLY A 615 8.03 33.06 6.56
N ALA A 616 8.72 33.42 5.47
CA ALA A 616 8.24 34.33 4.43
C ALA A 616 9.01 34.03 3.13
N PRO A 617 8.72 32.90 2.47
CA PRO A 617 9.48 32.49 1.29
C PRO A 617 9.36 33.53 0.19
N VAL A 618 10.43 33.72 -0.58
CA VAL A 618 10.46 34.66 -1.70
C VAL A 618 10.50 33.85 -2.99
N ASN A 619 9.54 34.11 -3.87
CA ASN A 619 9.54 33.63 -5.24
C ASN A 619 9.93 34.77 -6.18
N ASP A 620 11.19 34.78 -6.57
CA ASP A 620 11.81 35.76 -7.46
C ASP A 620 12.17 35.20 -8.83
N SER A 621 11.66 34.01 -9.17
CA SER A 621 11.73 33.44 -10.50
C SER A 621 11.25 34.45 -11.55
N ARG A 622 11.94 34.48 -12.70
CA ARG A 622 11.49 35.25 -13.86
C ARG A 622 10.11 34.83 -14.38
N HIS A 623 9.66 33.61 -14.06
CA HIS A 623 8.38 33.05 -14.47
C HIS A 623 7.26 33.31 -13.44
N ASN A 624 7.55 33.91 -12.29
CA ASN A 624 6.52 34.19 -11.27
C ASN A 624 5.54 35.28 -11.73
N THR A 625 4.29 34.89 -11.93
CA THR A 625 3.20 35.82 -12.27
C THR A 625 2.41 36.27 -11.04
N GLY A 626 2.60 35.63 -9.88
CA GLY A 626 1.89 35.87 -8.63
C GLY A 626 2.59 36.81 -7.65
N LEU A 627 2.34 36.59 -6.36
CA LEU A 627 2.96 37.30 -5.27
C LEU A 627 4.45 36.93 -5.15
N ARG A 628 5.29 37.92 -4.85
CA ARG A 628 6.72 37.70 -4.60
C ARG A 628 7.00 37.12 -3.22
N VAL A 629 6.27 37.56 -2.19
CA VAL A 629 6.41 37.06 -0.82
C VAL A 629 5.25 36.12 -0.53
N LEU A 630 5.58 34.88 -0.20
CA LEU A 630 4.61 33.80 -0.03
C LEU A 630 4.14 33.68 1.43
N PRO A 631 2.97 33.06 1.67
CA PRO A 631 2.58 32.65 3.02
C PRO A 631 3.63 31.76 3.68
N ALA A 632 3.73 31.84 5.01
CA ALA A 632 4.63 30.99 5.79
C ALA A 632 4.35 29.49 5.57
N VAL A 633 5.42 28.72 5.50
CA VAL A 633 5.37 27.27 5.33
C VAL A 633 4.73 26.62 6.55
N GLN A 634 3.92 25.58 6.33
CA GLN A 634 3.25 24.78 7.35
C GLN A 634 4.07 23.53 7.71
N GLN A 635 3.88 23.05 8.94
CA GLN A 635 4.56 21.86 9.44
C GLN A 635 3.84 20.59 8.96
N PRO A 636 4.50 19.67 8.23
CA PRO A 636 3.94 18.34 7.98
C PRO A 636 3.83 17.53 9.28
N GLN A 637 2.93 16.56 9.33
CA GLN A 637 2.70 15.73 10.54
C GLN A 637 3.60 14.50 10.57
N PHE A 638 3.94 13.98 9.39
CA PHE A 638 4.81 12.83 9.20
C PHE A 638 5.69 13.06 7.98
N TRP A 639 6.98 12.76 8.07
CA TRP A 639 7.88 12.79 6.93
C TRP A 639 9.08 11.86 7.13
N TYR A 640 9.55 11.28 6.02
CA TYR A 640 10.54 10.20 6.00
C TYR A 640 11.41 10.25 4.74
N THR A 641 12.58 9.60 4.78
CA THR A 641 13.49 9.49 3.62
C THR A 641 13.67 8.04 3.16
N TYR A 642 14.49 7.84 2.13
CA TYR A 642 14.87 6.51 1.62
C TYR A 642 15.45 5.60 2.71
N GLU A 643 16.14 6.19 3.69
CA GLU A 643 16.92 5.49 4.73
C GLU A 643 16.16 5.34 6.05
N ALA A 644 14.82 5.41 6.03
CA ALA A 644 13.98 5.29 7.23
C ALA A 644 14.36 6.33 8.30
N ARG A 645 14.44 7.60 7.91
CA ARG A 645 14.80 8.71 8.81
C ARG A 645 13.86 9.89 8.64
N THR A 646 13.69 10.67 9.70
CA THR A 646 13.07 11.99 9.58
C THR A 646 14.16 12.99 9.21
N PRO A 647 14.14 13.63 8.03
CA PRO A 647 15.20 14.56 7.65
C PRO A 647 15.19 15.79 8.56
N CYS A 648 16.39 16.23 8.92
CA CYS A 648 16.63 17.37 9.78
C CYS A 648 17.92 18.10 9.36
N ALA A 649 18.02 19.38 9.71
CA ALA A 649 19.12 20.23 9.26
C ALA A 649 20.49 19.75 9.79
N SER A 650 20.55 19.20 11.01
CA SER A 650 21.79 18.73 11.62
C SER A 650 22.44 17.53 10.88
N ALA A 651 21.66 16.76 10.11
CA ALA A 651 22.17 15.62 9.34
C ALA A 651 23.09 16.01 8.18
N TYR A 652 23.13 17.28 7.77
CA TYR A 652 23.99 17.71 6.65
C TYR A 652 24.65 19.07 6.86
N LEU A 653 24.39 19.73 7.98
CA LEU A 653 25.01 21.00 8.35
C LEU A 653 26.05 20.89 9.45
N GLU A 654 26.05 19.79 10.21
CA GLU A 654 27.02 19.56 11.28
C GLU A 654 28.17 18.66 10.82
N ASN A 655 29.34 18.85 11.42
CA ASN A 655 30.52 18.02 11.17
C ASN A 655 31.08 17.51 12.51
N PRO A 656 31.00 16.20 12.79
CA PRO A 656 30.38 15.16 11.95
C PRO A 656 28.85 15.30 11.91
N PRO A 657 28.19 14.87 10.82
CA PRO A 657 26.74 14.74 10.78
C PRO A 657 26.22 13.90 11.95
N ILE A 658 25.10 14.31 12.53
CA ILE A 658 24.39 13.52 13.53
C ILE A 658 23.12 12.92 12.94
N PRO A 659 22.75 11.67 13.28
CA PRO A 659 21.48 11.10 12.88
C PRO A 659 20.30 11.92 13.44
N CYS A 660 19.24 12.04 12.66
CA CYS A 660 17.98 12.56 13.13
C CYS A 660 17.18 11.45 13.83
N ASP A 661 16.39 11.81 14.85
CA ASP A 661 15.43 10.89 15.44
C ASP A 661 14.41 10.45 14.37
N PHE A 662 14.10 9.15 14.32
CA PHE A 662 13.05 8.63 13.45
C PHE A 662 11.89 8.10 14.28
N THR A 663 10.75 8.78 14.18
CA THR A 663 9.58 8.46 15.00
C THR A 663 8.82 7.22 14.52
N TRP A 664 8.99 6.81 13.26
CA TRP A 664 8.14 5.78 12.62
C TRP A 664 8.94 4.70 11.90
N PRO A 665 9.82 3.95 12.60
CA PRO A 665 10.67 2.89 12.03
C PRO A 665 9.91 1.85 11.21
N VAL A 666 8.61 1.65 11.48
CA VAL A 666 7.72 0.74 10.75
C VAL A 666 7.68 0.99 9.24
N ILE A 667 7.92 2.23 8.80
CA ILE A 667 7.92 2.60 7.38
C ILE A 667 9.06 1.94 6.60
N GLY A 668 10.15 1.58 7.29
CA GLY A 668 11.30 0.92 6.70
C GLY A 668 12.11 1.79 5.74
N THR A 669 12.99 1.15 4.97
CA THR A 669 13.80 1.75 3.90
C THR A 669 13.21 1.41 2.52
N GLY A 670 13.67 2.08 1.47
CA GLY A 670 13.24 1.86 0.08
C GLY A 670 12.99 3.17 -0.66
N GLY A 671 12.33 3.11 -1.82
CA GLY A 671 11.92 4.31 -2.57
C GLY A 671 11.03 5.27 -1.75
N VAL A 672 10.68 6.41 -2.32
CA VAL A 672 9.79 7.39 -1.68
C VAL A 672 8.66 7.75 -2.63
N GLY A 673 7.51 7.07 -2.46
CA GLY A 673 6.29 7.28 -3.24
C GLY A 673 5.03 7.29 -2.37
N PRO A 674 4.86 8.27 -1.49
CA PRO A 674 3.72 8.35 -0.58
C PRO A 674 2.42 8.68 -1.31
N HIS A 675 1.44 7.78 -1.25
CA HIS A 675 0.06 8.00 -1.66
C HIS A 675 -0.82 8.26 -0.44
N GLY A 676 -1.47 9.43 -0.39
CA GLY A 676 -2.55 9.66 0.56
C GLY A 676 -3.75 8.79 0.20
N GLY A 677 -4.41 8.19 1.19
CA GLY A 677 -5.54 7.31 0.97
C GLY A 677 -6.74 7.65 1.86
N PRO A 678 -7.78 6.79 1.82
CA PRO A 678 -9.06 7.07 2.44
C PRO A 678 -9.02 6.95 3.95
N ILE A 679 -9.87 7.76 4.61
CA ILE A 679 -10.18 7.58 6.04
C ILE A 679 -11.30 6.55 6.19
N TYR A 680 -11.17 5.66 7.16
CA TYR A 680 -12.23 4.73 7.52
C TYR A 680 -13.21 5.38 8.49
N ASP A 681 -14.49 5.38 8.11
CA ASP A 681 -15.63 5.81 8.92
C ASP A 681 -16.56 4.61 9.10
N TYR A 682 -16.64 4.10 10.33
CA TYR A 682 -17.39 2.91 10.66
C TYR A 682 -18.89 3.20 10.65
N ASP A 683 -19.63 2.49 9.79
CA ASP A 683 -21.08 2.54 9.78
C ASP A 683 -21.66 1.42 10.67
N SER A 684 -22.13 1.81 11.85
CA SER A 684 -22.80 0.93 12.80
C SER A 684 -24.14 0.38 12.27
N GLU A 685 -24.79 1.07 11.32
CA GLU A 685 -26.08 0.66 10.74
C GLU A 685 -25.90 -0.26 9.53
N SER A 686 -24.69 -0.33 8.96
CA SER A 686 -24.39 -1.22 7.83
C SER A 686 -24.54 -2.68 8.24
N THR A 687 -25.28 -3.45 7.43
CA THR A 687 -25.44 -4.89 7.59
C THR A 687 -24.39 -5.70 6.84
N SER A 688 -23.39 -5.04 6.25
CA SER A 688 -22.30 -5.72 5.54
C SER A 688 -21.52 -6.61 6.51
N GLU A 689 -21.36 -7.87 6.14
CA GLU A 689 -20.56 -8.85 6.90
C GLU A 689 -19.05 -8.71 6.61
N THR A 690 -18.68 -7.95 5.57
CA THR A 690 -17.29 -7.76 5.14
C THR A 690 -16.67 -6.43 5.55
N LYS A 691 -17.47 -5.56 6.20
CA LYS A 691 -17.03 -4.24 6.64
C LYS A 691 -15.89 -4.34 7.65
N PHE A 692 -14.96 -3.40 7.59
CA PHE A 692 -13.89 -3.38 8.57
C PHE A 692 -14.41 -3.15 10.01
N PRO A 693 -13.69 -3.62 11.04
CA PRO A 693 -14.10 -3.39 12.42
C PRO A 693 -14.03 -1.91 12.81
N GLU A 694 -14.88 -1.51 13.77
CA GLU A 694 -14.89 -0.16 14.37
C GLU A 694 -13.51 0.25 14.95
N TYR A 695 -12.65 -0.73 15.25
CA TYR A 695 -11.24 -0.53 15.60
C TYR A 695 -10.51 0.46 14.67
N TYR A 696 -10.84 0.48 13.37
CA TYR A 696 -10.21 1.36 12.39
C TYR A 696 -10.86 2.74 12.28
N GLN A 697 -11.89 3.05 13.07
CA GLN A 697 -12.50 4.38 13.09
C GLN A 697 -11.43 5.48 13.20
N ASP A 698 -11.58 6.52 12.39
CA ASP A 698 -10.65 7.66 12.32
C ASP A 698 -9.21 7.28 11.92
N SER A 699 -9.02 6.15 11.25
CA SER A 699 -7.74 5.72 10.70
C SER A 699 -7.68 5.92 9.20
N VAL A 700 -6.53 6.34 8.70
CA VAL A 700 -6.30 6.65 7.29
C VAL A 700 -5.39 5.59 6.69
N VAL A 701 -5.79 5.03 5.54
CA VAL A 701 -4.92 4.16 4.77
C VAL A 701 -3.92 5.02 4.01
N PHE A 702 -2.64 4.68 4.11
CA PHE A 702 -1.54 5.34 3.42
C PHE A 702 -0.82 4.30 2.56
N GLY A 703 -0.72 4.57 1.26
CA GLY A 703 -0.01 3.69 0.32
C GLY A 703 1.42 4.16 0.14
N GLU A 704 2.35 3.22 0.06
CA GLU A 704 3.73 3.48 -0.36
C GLU A 704 3.95 2.77 -1.69
N PHE A 705 3.83 3.55 -2.78
CA PHE A 705 3.88 3.05 -4.15
C PHE A 705 5.18 2.32 -4.44
N THR A 706 6.32 2.85 -3.99
CA THR A 706 7.66 2.33 -4.31
C THR A 706 8.11 1.20 -3.41
N ARG A 707 7.34 0.87 -2.37
CA ARG A 707 7.68 -0.15 -1.36
C ARG A 707 6.64 -1.24 -1.21
N ASP A 708 5.59 -1.23 -2.03
CA ASP A 708 4.62 -2.31 -2.10
C ASP A 708 3.94 -2.58 -0.75
N LYS A 709 3.62 -1.48 -0.05
CA LYS A 709 3.12 -1.51 1.32
C LYS A 709 1.97 -0.56 1.54
N LEU A 710 1.06 -0.99 2.40
CA LEU A 710 0.04 -0.16 3.02
C LEU A 710 0.37 0.07 4.48
N PHE A 711 -0.02 1.24 4.98
CA PHE A 711 0.09 1.63 6.38
C PHE A 711 -1.24 2.17 6.87
N MET A 712 -1.57 1.88 8.12
CA MET A 712 -2.72 2.46 8.80
C MET A 712 -2.24 3.58 9.71
N MET A 713 -2.61 4.81 9.37
CA MET A 713 -2.27 6.02 10.12
C MET A 713 -3.42 6.35 11.08
N ARG A 714 -3.22 6.11 12.38
CA ARG A 714 -4.23 6.41 13.40
C ARG A 714 -4.30 7.89 13.70
N THR A 715 -5.51 8.44 13.75
CA THR A 715 -5.74 9.81 14.19
C THR A 715 -6.46 9.88 15.53
N ASP A 716 -6.44 11.07 16.15
CA ASP A 716 -7.21 11.38 17.37
C ASP A 716 -8.67 11.77 17.10
N GLY A 717 -9.20 11.51 15.90
CA GLY A 717 -10.52 11.98 15.43
C GLY A 717 -10.57 13.47 15.09
N LYS A 718 -9.46 14.20 15.25
CA LYS A 718 -9.32 15.61 14.83
C LYS A 718 -8.30 15.78 13.70
N GLY A 719 -7.73 14.67 13.23
CA GLY A 719 -6.71 14.61 12.19
C GLY A 719 -5.28 14.71 12.72
N ASN A 720 -5.05 14.66 14.04
CA ASN A 720 -3.68 14.57 14.57
C ASN A 720 -3.20 13.13 14.52
N LEU A 721 -2.06 12.89 13.87
CA LEU A 721 -1.43 11.57 13.81
C LEU A 721 -0.96 11.15 15.22
N VAL A 722 -1.34 9.94 15.63
CA VAL A 722 -0.96 9.37 16.93
C VAL A 722 -0.34 7.98 16.83
N GLY A 723 -0.37 7.35 15.66
CA GLY A 723 0.21 6.03 15.45
C GLY A 723 0.33 5.70 13.96
N VAL A 724 1.33 4.90 13.62
CA VAL A 724 1.50 4.33 12.28
C VAL A 724 1.79 2.85 12.46
N GLU A 725 1.06 2.00 11.75
CA GLU A 725 1.31 0.57 11.70
C GLU A 725 1.33 0.10 10.25
N GLN A 726 2.13 -0.93 9.95
CA GLN A 726 2.00 -1.60 8.66
C GLN A 726 0.63 -2.27 8.60
N PHE A 727 -0.12 -2.00 7.55
CA PHE A 727 -1.45 -2.56 7.34
C PHE A 727 -1.32 -3.86 6.53
N LEU A 728 -1.91 -4.94 7.05
CA LEU A 728 -1.89 -6.27 6.45
C LEU A 728 -0.48 -6.79 6.08
N PRO A 729 0.49 -6.81 7.02
CA PRO A 729 1.80 -7.39 6.75
C PRO A 729 1.68 -8.85 6.26
N GLY A 730 2.47 -9.20 5.23
CA GLY A 730 2.46 -10.53 4.61
C GLY A 730 1.48 -10.67 3.43
N PHE A 731 0.59 -9.71 3.22
CA PHE A 731 -0.14 -9.57 1.97
C PHE A 731 0.80 -8.99 0.90
N VAL A 732 0.59 -9.43 -0.34
CA VAL A 732 1.30 -8.90 -1.51
C VAL A 732 0.51 -7.72 -2.06
N PHE A 733 1.19 -6.60 -2.23
CA PHE A 733 0.67 -5.40 -2.87
C PHE A 733 1.63 -4.96 -3.95
N ASP A 734 1.14 -4.58 -5.12
CA ASP A 734 2.04 -4.23 -6.25
C ASP A 734 1.76 -2.78 -6.69
N ASN A 735 2.60 -1.87 -6.19
CA ASN A 735 2.50 -0.43 -6.37
C ASN A 735 1.07 0.14 -6.15
N PRO A 736 0.58 0.24 -4.89
CA PRO A 736 -0.78 0.69 -4.58
C PRO A 736 -1.12 2.04 -5.23
N MET A 737 -2.05 2.04 -6.18
CA MET A 737 -2.30 3.16 -7.09
C MET A 737 -3.50 4.02 -6.68
N GLU A 738 -4.61 3.40 -6.30
CA GLU A 738 -5.81 4.09 -5.81
C GLU A 738 -6.55 3.21 -4.79
N MET A 739 -7.19 3.84 -3.81
CA MET A 739 -7.89 3.16 -2.72
C MET A 739 -9.18 3.91 -2.33
N GLU A 740 -10.26 3.18 -2.10
CA GLU A 740 -11.55 3.74 -1.67
C GLU A 740 -12.32 2.73 -0.81
N PHE A 741 -12.92 3.18 0.30
CA PHE A 741 -13.90 2.37 1.01
C PHE A 741 -15.25 2.41 0.29
N GLY A 742 -15.79 1.24 -0.01
CA GLY A 742 -17.12 1.10 -0.61
C GLY A 742 -18.25 1.29 0.41
N PRO A 743 -19.52 1.38 -0.05
CA PRO A 743 -20.68 1.45 0.82
C PRO A 743 -20.89 0.18 1.68
N ASP A 744 -20.23 -0.92 1.32
CA ASP A 744 -20.16 -2.17 2.07
C ASP A 744 -19.10 -2.14 3.19
N GLY A 745 -18.34 -1.05 3.33
CA GLY A 745 -17.26 -0.91 4.31
C GLY A 745 -16.01 -1.73 4.00
N SER A 746 -15.91 -2.31 2.80
CA SER A 746 -14.71 -2.99 2.29
C SER A 746 -13.77 -1.99 1.62
N LEU A 747 -12.47 -2.26 1.60
CA LEU A 747 -11.47 -1.40 0.94
C LEU A 747 -11.21 -1.89 -0.49
N TYR A 748 -11.63 -1.11 -1.48
CA TYR A 748 -11.35 -1.36 -2.89
C TYR A 748 -10.01 -0.73 -3.25
N MET A 749 -9.21 -1.44 -4.03
CA MET A 749 -7.86 -1.03 -4.37
C MET A 749 -7.55 -1.30 -5.83
N LEU A 750 -6.81 -0.38 -6.41
CA LEU A 750 -6.20 -0.51 -7.72
C LEU A 750 -4.68 -0.58 -7.54
N GLU A 751 -4.07 -1.55 -8.18
CA GLU A 751 -2.63 -1.83 -8.13
C GLU A 751 -2.06 -1.63 -9.53
N TYR A 752 -0.94 -0.91 -9.60
CA TYR A 752 -0.33 -0.58 -10.89
C TYR A 752 0.48 -1.73 -11.48
N GLY A 753 1.06 -2.57 -10.62
CA GLY A 753 1.94 -3.67 -11.03
C GLY A 753 3.34 -3.23 -11.45
N ASP A 754 4.27 -4.18 -11.40
CA ASP A 754 5.65 -4.07 -11.84
C ASP A 754 5.73 -3.89 -13.37
N GLY A 755 6.38 -2.82 -13.81
CA GLY A 755 6.47 -2.44 -15.21
C GLY A 755 5.87 -1.06 -15.50
N PHE A 756 5.87 -0.68 -16.78
CA PHE A 756 5.65 0.70 -17.18
C PHE A 756 5.13 0.84 -18.61
N PHE A 757 4.19 1.77 -18.80
CA PHE A 757 3.55 2.14 -20.07
C PHE A 757 2.92 0.96 -20.82
N ARG A 758 2.41 0.00 -20.07
CA ARG A 758 1.68 -1.17 -20.56
C ARG A 758 0.67 -1.66 -19.52
N PRO A 759 -0.28 -2.51 -19.90
CA PRO A 759 -0.92 -3.40 -18.94
C PRO A 759 0.14 -4.27 -18.26
N ASN A 760 0.36 -4.03 -16.97
CA ASN A 760 1.31 -4.79 -16.18
C ASN A 760 0.68 -6.14 -15.78
N PRO A 761 1.42 -7.27 -15.86
CA PRO A 761 0.86 -8.61 -15.62
C PRO A 761 0.26 -8.84 -14.22
N ASP A 762 0.67 -8.04 -13.26
CA ASP A 762 0.32 -8.04 -11.84
C ASP A 762 -0.56 -6.84 -11.45
N ALA A 763 -0.88 -5.95 -12.39
CA ALA A 763 -1.89 -4.92 -12.19
C ALA A 763 -3.23 -5.58 -11.91
N GLN A 764 -3.95 -5.07 -10.91
CA GLN A 764 -5.27 -5.59 -10.59
C GLN A 764 -6.19 -4.55 -9.94
N LEU A 765 -7.49 -4.73 -10.16
CA LEU A 765 -8.53 -4.24 -9.28
C LEU A 765 -8.81 -5.34 -8.25
N SER A 766 -8.67 -5.02 -6.97
CA SER A 766 -8.94 -5.95 -5.86
C SER A 766 -9.84 -5.30 -4.80
N VAL A 767 -10.41 -6.14 -3.93
CA VAL A 767 -11.13 -5.71 -2.72
C VAL A 767 -10.56 -6.43 -1.51
N ILE A 768 -10.34 -5.68 -0.45
CA ILE A 768 -9.89 -6.18 0.84
C ILE A 768 -11.09 -6.16 1.79
N ARG A 769 -11.36 -7.31 2.40
CA ARG A 769 -12.53 -7.55 3.24
C ARG A 769 -12.12 -8.07 4.60
N TYR A 770 -12.91 -7.74 5.62
CA TYR A 770 -12.82 -8.37 6.93
C TYR A 770 -13.85 -9.50 7.02
N VAL A 771 -13.42 -10.76 7.05
CA VAL A 771 -14.29 -11.93 6.87
C VAL A 771 -14.35 -12.86 8.08
N LYS A 772 -13.93 -12.38 9.26
CA LYS A 772 -13.84 -13.07 10.56
C LYS A 772 -14.37 -14.52 10.54
N GLY A 773 -13.49 -15.45 10.22
CA GLY A 773 -13.84 -16.85 9.94
C GLY A 773 -13.16 -17.34 8.67
N THR A 774 -13.82 -18.25 7.95
CA THR A 774 -13.33 -18.79 6.68
C THR A 774 -13.23 -17.68 5.62
N ARG A 775 -12.28 -17.80 4.70
CA ARG A 775 -11.94 -16.87 3.63
C ARG A 775 -12.37 -17.48 2.30
N SER A 776 -12.52 -16.64 1.29
CA SER A 776 -12.88 -17.05 -0.06
C SER A 776 -11.67 -17.75 -0.73
N PRO A 777 -11.91 -18.70 -1.66
CA PRO A 777 -10.83 -19.26 -2.45
C PRO A 777 -10.15 -18.17 -3.30
N VAL A 778 -8.90 -18.40 -3.69
CA VAL A 778 -8.17 -17.52 -4.61
C VAL A 778 -8.22 -18.14 -6.00
N ALA A 779 -8.97 -17.52 -6.91
CA ALA A 779 -9.09 -17.96 -8.30
C ALA A 779 -7.89 -17.47 -9.15
N VAL A 780 -7.42 -18.32 -10.06
CA VAL A 780 -6.47 -17.95 -11.12
C VAL A 780 -7.06 -18.44 -12.44
N LEU A 781 -7.12 -17.56 -13.44
CA LEU A 781 -7.72 -17.86 -14.74
C LEU A 781 -6.70 -17.56 -15.84
N ASN A 782 -6.38 -18.56 -16.66
CA ASN A 782 -5.63 -18.38 -17.90
C ASN A 782 -6.42 -18.91 -19.10
N ALA A 783 -6.27 -18.25 -20.25
CA ALA A 783 -6.88 -18.65 -21.52
C ALA A 783 -5.88 -18.49 -22.66
N THR A 784 -5.78 -19.47 -23.56
CA THR A 784 -4.86 -19.39 -24.71
C THR A 784 -5.41 -20.11 -25.95
N PRO A 785 -5.46 -19.47 -27.12
CA PRO A 785 -5.30 -18.02 -27.34
C PRO A 785 -6.54 -17.23 -26.85
N THR A 786 -6.40 -15.92 -26.60
CA THR A 786 -7.52 -15.02 -26.26
C THR A 786 -8.12 -14.30 -27.47
N SER A 787 -7.49 -14.42 -28.65
CA SER A 787 -7.98 -13.84 -29.90
C SER A 787 -7.64 -14.72 -31.10
N GLY A 788 -8.43 -14.65 -32.17
CA GLY A 788 -8.15 -15.34 -33.43
C GLY A 788 -9.39 -15.49 -34.30
N THR A 789 -9.29 -16.17 -35.44
CA THR A 789 -10.41 -16.38 -36.37
C THR A 789 -11.30 -17.58 -35.99
N ALA A 790 -12.60 -17.51 -36.32
CA ALA A 790 -13.50 -18.65 -36.12
C ALA A 790 -13.21 -19.80 -37.12
N PRO A 791 -13.28 -21.08 -36.69
CA PRO A 791 -13.48 -21.52 -35.31
C PRO A 791 -12.21 -21.37 -34.46
N LEU A 792 -12.35 -20.74 -33.30
CA LEU A 792 -11.26 -20.53 -32.34
C LEU A 792 -11.39 -21.52 -31.19
N THR A 793 -10.42 -22.43 -31.04
CA THR A 793 -10.36 -23.32 -29.88
C THR A 793 -9.45 -22.73 -28.82
N VAL A 794 -10.01 -22.46 -27.64
CA VAL A 794 -9.32 -21.88 -26.49
C VAL A 794 -9.08 -22.96 -25.44
N GLN A 795 -7.85 -23.01 -24.94
CA GLN A 795 -7.48 -23.82 -23.78
C GLN A 795 -7.58 -22.94 -22.54
N PHE A 796 -8.37 -23.38 -21.56
CA PHE A 796 -8.53 -22.70 -20.28
C PHE A 796 -7.76 -23.45 -19.19
N SER A 797 -7.26 -22.70 -18.21
CA SER A 797 -6.53 -23.27 -17.07
C SER A 797 -6.88 -22.53 -15.79
N SER A 798 -7.12 -23.30 -14.72
CA SER A 798 -7.27 -22.81 -13.35
C SER A 798 -6.00 -23.00 -12.51
N ALA A 799 -4.87 -23.32 -13.15
CA ALA A 799 -3.61 -23.60 -12.45
C ALA A 799 -3.18 -22.43 -11.57
N GLY A 800 -2.87 -22.71 -10.30
CA GLY A 800 -2.57 -21.70 -9.30
C GLY A 800 -3.76 -21.34 -8.39
N THR A 801 -4.98 -21.76 -8.72
CA THR A 801 -6.15 -21.62 -7.83
C THR A 801 -5.97 -22.46 -6.56
N TYR A 802 -6.26 -21.89 -5.39
CA TYR A 802 -6.20 -22.58 -4.11
C TYR A 802 -7.18 -21.99 -3.09
N ASP A 803 -7.38 -22.70 -1.97
CA ASP A 803 -8.08 -22.16 -0.81
C ASP A 803 -7.08 -21.82 0.31
N PRO A 804 -7.14 -20.62 0.91
CA PRO A 804 -6.21 -20.23 1.96
C PRO A 804 -6.49 -20.92 3.31
N ASP A 805 -7.66 -21.54 3.51
CA ASP A 805 -8.04 -22.20 4.75
C ASP A 805 -7.74 -23.71 4.74
N PRO A 806 -7.00 -24.22 5.74
CA PRO A 806 -6.65 -25.64 5.80
C PRO A 806 -7.88 -26.55 5.88
N GLY A 807 -7.96 -27.51 4.95
CA GLY A 807 -9.00 -28.55 4.94
C GLY A 807 -10.20 -28.24 4.05
N GLU A 808 -10.28 -27.04 3.48
CA GLU A 808 -11.28 -26.70 2.47
C GLU A 808 -10.92 -27.31 1.11
N SER A 809 -11.94 -27.80 0.40
CA SER A 809 -11.82 -28.33 -0.96
C SER A 809 -12.50 -27.40 -1.96
N ILE A 810 -11.93 -27.25 -3.16
CA ILE A 810 -12.45 -26.35 -4.19
C ILE A 810 -13.11 -27.11 -5.35
N SER A 811 -14.07 -26.45 -5.98
CA SER A 811 -14.75 -26.88 -7.20
C SER A 811 -14.77 -25.75 -8.24
N TYR A 812 -14.91 -26.11 -9.52
CA TYR A 812 -14.82 -25.18 -10.64
C TYR A 812 -16.14 -25.16 -11.42
N ALA A 813 -16.53 -23.97 -11.88
CA ALA A 813 -17.62 -23.77 -12.82
C ALA A 813 -17.20 -22.75 -13.89
N TRP A 814 -17.09 -23.22 -15.12
CA TRP A 814 -16.78 -22.43 -16.30
C TRP A 814 -18.06 -22.11 -17.06
N ASP A 815 -18.22 -20.85 -17.44
CA ASP A 815 -19.30 -20.31 -18.27
C ASP A 815 -18.61 -19.50 -19.38
N PHE A 816 -18.60 -20.01 -20.61
CA PHE A 816 -17.69 -19.53 -21.66
C PHE A 816 -18.20 -18.29 -22.41
N ASP A 817 -19.47 -17.92 -22.22
CA ASP A 817 -20.11 -16.75 -22.82
C ASP A 817 -20.79 -15.81 -21.81
N ASN A 818 -20.73 -16.14 -20.51
CA ASN A 818 -21.32 -15.41 -19.39
C ASN A 818 -22.84 -15.31 -19.47
N ASP A 819 -23.51 -16.33 -20.01
CA ASP A 819 -24.98 -16.37 -20.14
C ASP A 819 -25.71 -16.83 -18.87
N GLY A 820 -24.96 -17.25 -17.85
CA GLY A 820 -25.47 -17.77 -16.57
C GLY A 820 -25.57 -19.30 -16.52
N THR A 821 -25.16 -20.00 -17.58
CA THR A 821 -25.11 -21.46 -17.67
C THR A 821 -23.68 -21.95 -17.45
N VAL A 822 -23.51 -23.00 -16.63
CA VAL A 822 -22.20 -23.65 -16.46
C VAL A 822 -21.99 -24.65 -17.60
N ASP A 823 -20.95 -24.43 -18.39
CA ASP A 823 -20.56 -25.28 -19.52
C ASP A 823 -19.60 -26.41 -19.14
N SER A 824 -18.74 -26.19 -18.13
CA SER A 824 -17.77 -27.20 -17.67
C SER A 824 -17.44 -27.07 -16.19
N ALA A 825 -17.13 -28.21 -15.56
CA ALA A 825 -16.61 -28.30 -14.19
C ALA A 825 -15.16 -28.85 -14.14
N ASP A 826 -14.56 -29.11 -15.30
CA ASP A 826 -13.15 -29.52 -15.36
C ASP A 826 -12.26 -28.35 -14.96
N PRO A 827 -11.13 -28.57 -14.25
CA PRO A 827 -10.21 -27.49 -13.88
C PRO A 827 -9.56 -26.80 -15.10
N ASN A 828 -9.26 -27.57 -16.14
CA ASN A 828 -8.55 -27.08 -17.33
C ASN A 828 -9.29 -27.51 -18.62
N PRO A 829 -10.48 -26.94 -18.92
CA PRO A 829 -11.27 -27.34 -20.07
C PRO A 829 -10.78 -26.72 -21.37
N SER A 830 -11.35 -27.16 -22.49
CA SER A 830 -11.22 -26.49 -23.78
C SER A 830 -12.60 -26.16 -24.34
N HIS A 831 -12.72 -25.03 -25.04
CA HIS A 831 -13.95 -24.62 -25.70
C HIS A 831 -13.67 -24.10 -27.11
N THR A 832 -14.55 -24.40 -28.07
CA THR A 832 -14.42 -23.95 -29.45
C THR A 832 -15.52 -22.96 -29.80
N TYR A 833 -15.16 -21.69 -29.95
CA TYR A 833 -16.06 -20.65 -30.44
C TYR A 833 -16.15 -20.71 -31.96
N THR A 834 -17.34 -21.02 -32.50
CA THR A 834 -17.53 -21.21 -33.94
C THR A 834 -18.03 -19.97 -34.69
N VAL A 835 -18.37 -18.89 -33.97
CA VAL A 835 -18.93 -17.67 -34.53
C VAL A 835 -18.10 -16.47 -34.08
N ASN A 836 -17.87 -15.52 -34.99
CA ASN A 836 -17.20 -14.27 -34.65
C ASN A 836 -18.01 -13.48 -33.61
N GLY A 837 -17.33 -12.95 -32.60
CA GLY A 837 -17.91 -12.21 -31.49
C GLY A 837 -16.89 -11.96 -30.38
N GLN A 838 -17.23 -11.08 -29.44
CA GLN A 838 -16.56 -10.97 -28.16
C GLN A 838 -17.34 -11.77 -27.13
N TYR A 839 -16.65 -12.70 -26.46
CA TYR A 839 -17.20 -13.53 -25.40
C TYR A 839 -16.50 -13.21 -24.09
N THR A 840 -17.20 -13.34 -22.97
CA THR A 840 -16.61 -13.23 -21.63
C THR A 840 -16.62 -14.62 -21.00
N ALA A 841 -15.47 -15.28 -20.96
CA ALA A 841 -15.34 -16.54 -20.24
C ALA A 841 -15.20 -16.25 -18.74
N LYS A 842 -16.02 -16.89 -17.91
CA LYS A 842 -16.08 -16.73 -16.47
C LYS A 842 -15.67 -18.03 -15.76
N LEU A 843 -14.73 -17.92 -14.84
CA LEU A 843 -14.40 -18.96 -13.87
C LEU A 843 -15.02 -18.59 -12.52
N THR A 844 -15.88 -19.45 -12.00
CA THR A 844 -16.31 -19.41 -10.59
C THR A 844 -15.65 -20.56 -9.84
N VAL A 845 -14.93 -20.25 -8.77
CA VAL A 845 -14.35 -21.23 -7.84
C VAL A 845 -15.17 -21.20 -6.57
N THR A 846 -15.57 -22.38 -6.07
CA THR A 846 -16.35 -22.50 -4.84
C THR A 846 -15.67 -23.48 -3.88
N ASP A 847 -15.48 -23.06 -2.63
CA ASP A 847 -14.93 -23.90 -1.57
C ASP A 847 -16.01 -24.81 -0.93
N SER A 848 -15.64 -25.67 0.01
CA SER A 848 -16.58 -26.52 0.74
C SER A 848 -17.43 -25.78 1.79
N SER A 849 -17.06 -24.54 2.13
CA SER A 849 -17.83 -23.64 2.99
C SER A 849 -18.96 -22.91 2.24
N GLY A 850 -18.89 -22.88 0.90
CA GLY A 850 -19.82 -22.18 0.01
C GLY A 850 -19.37 -20.78 -0.41
N ARG A 851 -18.16 -20.34 -0.06
CA ARG A 851 -17.58 -19.08 -0.53
C ARG A 851 -17.07 -19.20 -1.96
N THR A 852 -17.05 -18.06 -2.64
CA THR A 852 -16.75 -18.01 -4.07
C THR A 852 -15.74 -16.94 -4.43
N ALA A 853 -14.89 -17.23 -5.40
CA ALA A 853 -14.14 -16.24 -6.16
C ALA A 853 -14.46 -16.35 -7.66
N VAL A 854 -14.51 -15.19 -8.33
CA VAL A 854 -14.90 -15.09 -9.73
C VAL A 854 -13.86 -14.27 -10.49
N LEU A 855 -13.38 -14.79 -11.61
CA LEU A 855 -12.56 -14.06 -12.58
C LEU A 855 -13.13 -14.24 -13.99
N THR A 856 -12.86 -13.27 -14.86
CA THR A 856 -13.31 -13.29 -16.25
C THR A 856 -12.18 -13.01 -17.24
N ARG A 857 -12.32 -13.51 -18.47
CA ARG A 857 -11.45 -13.19 -19.61
C ARG A 857 -12.25 -12.89 -20.86
N VAL A 858 -11.85 -11.84 -21.56
CA VAL A 858 -12.43 -11.51 -22.86
C VAL A 858 -11.77 -12.35 -23.94
N ILE A 859 -12.58 -13.06 -24.72
CA ILE A 859 -12.15 -13.83 -25.90
C ILE A 859 -12.70 -13.13 -27.15
N THR A 860 -11.80 -12.69 -28.04
CA THR A 860 -12.18 -12.01 -29.29
C THR A 860 -12.07 -12.97 -30.47
N VAL A 861 -13.21 -13.32 -31.08
CA VAL A 861 -13.26 -14.27 -32.19
C VAL A 861 -13.61 -13.52 -33.48
N GLY A 862 -12.74 -13.60 -34.48
CA GLY A 862 -12.84 -12.90 -35.76
C GLY A 862 -11.69 -11.92 -36.02
N ASN A 863 -10.96 -11.52 -34.98
CA ASN A 863 -9.74 -10.71 -35.06
C ASN A 863 -8.62 -11.38 -34.26
N THR A 864 -7.38 -11.34 -34.74
CA THR A 864 -6.21 -11.87 -34.05
C THR A 864 -5.36 -10.70 -33.53
N ALA A 865 -5.03 -10.68 -32.24
CA ALA A 865 -4.15 -9.64 -31.72
C ALA A 865 -2.79 -9.66 -32.46
N PRO A 866 -2.23 -8.48 -32.79
CA PRO A 866 -0.96 -8.40 -33.49
C PRO A 866 0.17 -8.96 -32.60
N THR A 867 1.22 -9.48 -33.21
CA THR A 867 2.47 -9.81 -32.49
C THR A 867 3.45 -8.66 -32.67
N VAL A 868 3.93 -8.09 -31.57
CA VAL A 868 4.92 -7.01 -31.56
C VAL A 868 6.18 -7.48 -30.82
N THR A 869 7.32 -7.47 -31.51
CA THR A 869 8.60 -7.91 -30.96
C THR A 869 9.66 -6.85 -31.20
N VAL A 870 10.31 -6.37 -30.13
CA VAL A 870 11.54 -5.59 -30.25
C VAL A 870 12.68 -6.57 -30.53
N THR A 871 13.21 -6.55 -31.75
CA THR A 871 14.27 -7.47 -32.20
C THR A 871 15.67 -6.89 -31.98
N SER A 872 15.79 -5.57 -31.89
CA SER A 872 17.02 -4.87 -31.52
C SER A 872 16.65 -3.63 -30.69
N PRO A 873 17.38 -3.33 -29.61
CA PRO A 873 18.46 -4.12 -29.02
C PRO A 873 17.94 -5.45 -28.41
N VAL A 874 18.82 -6.45 -28.32
CA VAL A 874 18.49 -7.69 -27.61
C VAL A 874 18.34 -7.40 -26.12
N GLY A 875 17.43 -8.08 -25.43
CA GLY A 875 17.27 -7.93 -23.99
C GLY A 875 18.59 -8.13 -23.24
N GLY A 876 18.90 -7.21 -22.32
CA GLY A 876 20.15 -7.18 -21.55
C GLY A 876 21.33 -6.51 -22.27
N SER A 877 21.17 -6.02 -23.50
CA SER A 877 22.19 -5.21 -24.20
C SER A 877 22.54 -3.94 -23.42
N PHE A 878 23.71 -3.36 -23.70
CA PHE A 878 24.23 -2.23 -22.92
C PHE A 878 24.12 -0.87 -23.64
N PHE A 879 23.79 0.18 -22.89
CA PHE A 879 23.75 1.58 -23.35
C PHE A 879 24.34 2.55 -22.32
N ASP A 880 24.79 3.71 -22.76
CA ASP A 880 25.18 4.81 -21.87
C ASP A 880 24.17 5.97 -21.93
N TRP A 881 23.97 6.68 -20.83
CA TRP A 881 23.08 7.85 -20.77
C TRP A 881 23.56 8.97 -21.70
N GLY A 882 22.62 9.60 -22.41
CA GLY A 882 22.90 10.60 -23.45
C GLY A 882 23.24 10.00 -24.82
N GLU A 883 23.28 8.67 -24.96
CA GLU A 883 23.40 8.01 -26.26
C GLU A 883 22.06 7.90 -26.98
N ASN A 884 22.13 7.75 -28.31
CA ASN A 884 21.00 7.33 -29.13
C ASN A 884 20.99 5.80 -29.24
N VAL A 885 19.94 5.16 -28.75
CA VAL A 885 19.75 3.71 -28.82
C VAL A 885 19.01 3.36 -30.12
N PRO A 886 19.64 2.64 -31.06
CA PRO A 886 18.94 2.16 -32.26
C PRO A 886 17.95 1.07 -31.89
N PHE A 887 16.79 1.07 -32.54
CA PHE A 887 15.79 0.02 -32.36
C PHE A 887 15.34 -0.58 -33.69
N GLU A 888 14.91 -1.84 -33.62
CA GLU A 888 14.18 -2.55 -34.67
C GLU A 888 13.01 -3.31 -34.04
N VAL A 889 11.83 -3.17 -34.65
CA VAL A 889 10.58 -3.79 -34.22
C VAL A 889 10.01 -4.57 -35.39
N THR A 890 9.67 -5.83 -35.13
CA THR A 890 8.88 -6.64 -36.06
C THR A 890 7.44 -6.69 -35.56
N VAL A 891 6.51 -6.36 -36.45
CA VAL A 891 5.07 -6.49 -36.20
C VAL A 891 4.49 -7.44 -37.24
N THR A 892 3.63 -8.35 -36.79
CA THR A 892 2.84 -9.21 -37.69
C THR A 892 1.40 -9.24 -37.25
N ASP A 893 0.49 -9.11 -38.20
CA ASP A 893 -0.94 -9.21 -38.00
C ASP A 893 -1.55 -10.06 -39.13
N PRO A 894 -2.29 -11.14 -38.83
CA PRO A 894 -2.84 -12.02 -39.87
C PRO A 894 -3.90 -11.35 -40.76
N GLU A 895 -4.60 -10.32 -40.26
CA GLU A 895 -5.75 -9.69 -40.91
C GLU A 895 -5.37 -8.39 -41.67
N ASP A 896 -4.37 -7.63 -41.21
CA ASP A 896 -4.01 -6.31 -41.72
C ASP A 896 -3.06 -6.31 -42.93
N GLY A 897 -2.54 -7.48 -43.33
CA GLY A 897 -1.64 -7.61 -44.47
C GLY A 897 -0.26 -6.98 -44.23
N ALA A 898 0.14 -5.99 -45.03
CA ALA A 898 1.43 -5.33 -44.86
C ALA A 898 1.34 -4.27 -43.76
N ILE A 899 2.15 -4.40 -42.70
CA ILE A 899 2.12 -3.46 -41.58
C ILE A 899 2.57 -2.07 -42.00
N ASP A 900 1.76 -1.08 -41.66
CA ASP A 900 2.13 0.33 -41.72
C ASP A 900 2.98 0.70 -40.50
N CYS A 901 4.30 0.73 -40.70
CA CYS A 901 5.26 1.08 -39.66
C CYS A 901 5.06 2.49 -39.07
N SER A 902 4.37 3.41 -39.76
CA SER A 902 4.08 4.74 -39.20
C SER A 902 3.10 4.69 -38.01
N ARG A 903 2.41 3.56 -37.83
CA ARG A 903 1.49 3.32 -36.70
C ARG A 903 2.13 2.52 -35.56
N VAL A 904 3.40 2.13 -35.68
CA VAL A 904 4.15 1.49 -34.59
C VAL A 904 4.74 2.60 -33.75
N THR A 905 4.29 2.73 -32.50
CA THR A 905 4.87 3.69 -31.54
C THR A 905 5.96 2.99 -30.75
N VAL A 906 7.12 3.62 -30.59
CA VAL A 906 8.25 3.09 -29.83
C VAL A 906 8.72 4.13 -28.83
N THR A 907 8.79 3.76 -27.56
CA THR A 907 9.12 4.65 -26.44
C THR A 907 10.38 4.15 -25.75
N PHE A 908 11.31 5.06 -25.47
CA PHE A 908 12.36 4.79 -24.50
C PHE A 908 11.81 4.98 -23.09
N VAL A 909 12.03 3.98 -22.25
CA VAL A 909 11.64 4.00 -20.85
C VAL A 909 12.89 4.04 -19.99
N LEU A 910 13.01 5.06 -19.14
CA LEU A 910 13.98 5.06 -18.06
C LEU A 910 13.41 4.21 -16.93
N GLY A 911 13.98 3.04 -16.68
CA GLY A 911 13.59 2.15 -15.61
C GLY A 911 14.42 2.38 -14.35
N HIS A 912 13.79 2.34 -13.18
CA HIS A 912 14.49 2.23 -11.91
C HIS A 912 13.75 1.46 -10.83
N ASP A 913 14.53 0.74 -10.03
CA ASP A 913 14.06 -0.17 -8.99
C ASP A 913 13.04 -1.17 -9.56
N GLY A 914 11.73 -0.93 -9.42
CA GLY A 914 10.64 -1.76 -9.99
C GLY A 914 9.75 -1.08 -11.04
N HIS A 915 9.93 0.22 -11.31
CA HIS A 915 9.07 0.99 -12.22
C HIS A 915 9.88 1.79 -13.24
N GLY A 916 9.22 2.64 -14.03
CA GLY A 916 9.87 3.36 -15.10
C GLY A 916 9.05 4.52 -15.64
N HIS A 917 9.76 5.40 -16.34
CA HIS A 917 9.30 6.69 -16.85
C HIS A 917 9.58 6.78 -18.34
N GLY A 918 8.55 6.94 -19.16
CA GLY A 918 8.68 7.22 -20.58
C GLY A 918 9.41 8.55 -20.71
N GLN A 919 10.40 8.60 -21.57
CA GLN A 919 11.20 9.81 -21.76
C GLN A 919 10.92 10.47 -23.11
N GLY A 920 10.81 9.64 -24.15
CA GLY A 920 10.60 10.08 -25.51
C GLY A 920 10.04 8.94 -26.34
N SER A 921 9.14 9.26 -27.27
CA SER A 921 8.46 8.30 -28.11
C SER A 921 8.54 8.72 -29.56
N THR A 922 8.84 7.77 -30.44
CA THR A 922 8.83 7.96 -31.88
C THR A 922 7.92 6.95 -32.56
N THR A 923 7.79 7.04 -33.88
CA THR A 923 7.03 6.07 -34.67
C THR A 923 7.90 5.44 -35.76
N GLY A 924 7.65 4.17 -36.07
CA GLY A 924 8.42 3.40 -37.04
C GLY A 924 8.77 2.00 -36.56
N CYS A 925 9.08 1.11 -37.52
CA CYS A 925 9.64 -0.21 -37.21
C CYS A 925 11.17 -0.19 -37.02
N THR A 926 11.83 0.90 -37.40
CA THR A 926 13.28 1.11 -37.22
C THR A 926 13.54 2.57 -36.92
N GLY A 927 14.48 2.87 -36.03
CA GLY A 927 14.83 4.24 -35.71
C GLY A 927 15.89 4.34 -34.62
N VAL A 928 15.97 5.49 -33.99
CA VAL A 928 16.82 5.73 -32.81
C VAL A 928 16.01 6.43 -31.74
N LEU A 929 16.27 6.08 -30.48
CA LEU A 929 15.69 6.72 -29.32
C LEU A 929 16.80 7.44 -28.54
N PRO A 930 16.71 8.77 -28.32
CA PRO A 930 17.65 9.46 -27.46
C PRO A 930 17.40 9.05 -25.99
N THR A 931 18.49 8.79 -25.26
CA THR A 931 18.42 8.62 -23.81
C THR A 931 18.71 9.94 -23.11
N PRO A 932 18.08 10.23 -21.96
CA PRO A 932 18.35 11.45 -21.22
C PRO A 932 19.80 11.47 -20.74
N ALA A 933 20.51 12.57 -21.01
CA ALA A 933 21.91 12.72 -20.62
C ALA A 933 22.11 12.74 -19.10
N ASP A 934 21.08 13.18 -18.37
CA ASP A 934 20.97 13.20 -16.91
C ASP A 934 20.25 11.97 -16.35
N GLY A 935 20.00 10.93 -17.15
CA GLY A 935 19.36 9.70 -16.67
C GLY A 935 20.16 9.00 -15.57
N ALA A 936 21.47 9.24 -15.47
CA ALA A 936 22.30 8.77 -14.36
C ALA A 936 21.99 9.45 -13.02
N ASP A 937 21.43 10.66 -13.06
CA ASP A 937 21.05 11.45 -11.89
C ASP A 937 19.59 11.21 -11.49
N HIS A 938 18.83 10.51 -12.35
CA HIS A 938 17.48 10.07 -12.05
C HIS A 938 17.53 9.07 -10.90
N ALA A 939 16.68 9.29 -9.89
CA ALA A 939 16.51 8.50 -8.67
C ALA A 939 17.58 7.40 -8.49
N GLY A 940 18.57 7.61 -7.61
CA GLY A 940 19.64 6.62 -7.38
C GLY A 940 19.04 5.22 -7.16
N GLY A 941 19.76 4.12 -7.39
CA GLY A 941 19.18 2.77 -7.27
C GLY A 941 19.51 1.87 -8.48
N TYR A 942 18.67 0.87 -8.71
CA TYR A 942 18.82 -0.01 -9.87
C TYR A 942 18.36 0.71 -11.13
N LEU A 943 19.28 1.25 -11.95
CA LEU A 943 18.95 2.00 -13.17
C LEU A 943 19.12 1.15 -14.44
N TYR A 944 18.14 1.22 -15.34
CA TYR A 944 18.14 0.53 -16.62
C TYR A 944 17.32 1.28 -17.69
N GLY A 945 17.39 0.82 -18.93
CA GLY A 945 16.60 1.34 -20.05
C GLY A 945 15.61 0.29 -20.54
N GLY A 946 14.50 0.74 -21.12
CA GLY A 946 13.52 -0.12 -21.76
C GLY A 946 13.17 0.41 -23.14
N ILE A 947 12.97 -0.48 -24.10
CA ILE A 947 12.38 -0.14 -25.39
C ILE A 947 10.99 -0.76 -25.42
N SER A 948 9.97 0.08 -25.50
CA SER A 948 8.56 -0.32 -25.50
C SER A 948 7.94 0.00 -26.85
N ALA A 949 7.52 -1.02 -27.60
CA ALA A 949 6.88 -0.87 -28.89
C ALA A 949 5.42 -1.30 -28.82
N GLN A 950 4.53 -0.51 -29.40
CA GLN A 950 3.09 -0.75 -29.42
C GLN A 950 2.55 -0.70 -30.85
N TYR A 951 1.59 -1.58 -31.14
CA TYR A 951 0.79 -1.52 -32.35
C TYR A 951 -0.66 -1.86 -32.05
N THR A 952 -1.59 -1.11 -32.64
CA THR A 952 -3.02 -1.41 -32.65
C THR A 952 -3.42 -1.76 -34.06
N ASP A 953 -4.06 -2.92 -34.26
CA ASP A 953 -4.52 -3.38 -35.58
C ASP A 953 -5.69 -2.53 -36.11
N LEU A 954 -6.32 -2.93 -37.22
CA LEU A 954 -7.51 -2.28 -37.79
C LEU A 954 -8.83 -2.98 -37.40
N GLY A 955 -8.77 -3.98 -36.52
CA GLY A 955 -9.85 -4.92 -36.26
C GLY A 955 -10.01 -5.95 -37.38
N GLY A 956 -10.80 -6.98 -37.10
CA GLY A 956 -10.95 -8.13 -37.99
C GLY A 956 -12.30 -8.82 -37.80
N GLY A 957 -12.90 -9.31 -38.89
CA GLY A 957 -14.10 -10.15 -38.80
C GLY A 957 -15.31 -9.51 -38.10
N GLY A 958 -15.39 -8.18 -38.06
CA GLY A 958 -16.43 -7.40 -37.36
C GLY A 958 -16.17 -7.14 -35.88
N GLN A 959 -14.99 -7.51 -35.36
CA GLN A 959 -14.56 -7.27 -33.98
C GLN A 959 -13.72 -5.99 -33.87
N PRO A 960 -13.65 -5.38 -32.68
CA PRO A 960 -12.84 -4.17 -32.45
C PRO A 960 -11.35 -4.44 -32.63
N ALA A 961 -10.60 -3.34 -32.80
CA ALA A 961 -9.16 -3.39 -32.90
C ALA A 961 -8.51 -3.87 -31.59
N LEU A 962 -7.38 -4.57 -31.70
CA LEU A 962 -6.60 -5.08 -30.57
C LEU A 962 -5.21 -4.44 -30.57
N THR A 963 -4.71 -4.18 -29.36
CA THR A 963 -3.40 -3.56 -29.14
C THR A 963 -2.47 -4.54 -28.45
N THR A 964 -1.26 -4.69 -28.99
CA THR A 964 -0.18 -5.46 -28.36
C THR A 964 1.03 -4.57 -28.11
N ILE A 965 1.70 -4.80 -26.98
CA ILE A 965 2.94 -4.13 -26.61
C ILE A 965 4.05 -5.19 -26.50
N GLY A 966 5.16 -4.96 -27.20
CA GLY A 966 6.40 -5.72 -27.07
C GLY A 966 7.45 -4.86 -26.37
N GLN A 967 8.14 -5.40 -25.38
CA GLN A 967 9.17 -4.67 -24.64
C GLN A 967 10.47 -5.48 -24.55
N THR A 968 11.57 -4.76 -24.40
CA THR A 968 12.87 -5.32 -24.03
C THR A 968 13.56 -4.39 -23.05
N VAL A 969 14.24 -4.97 -22.06
CA VAL A 969 15.07 -4.23 -21.09
C VAL A 969 16.50 -4.23 -21.56
N ILE A 970 17.17 -3.09 -21.47
CA ILE A 970 18.61 -2.89 -21.71
C ILE A 970 19.26 -2.32 -20.45
N GLN A 971 20.54 -2.58 -20.28
CA GLN A 971 21.25 -2.34 -19.03
C GLN A 971 22.30 -1.23 -19.17
N THR A 972 22.58 -0.56 -18.07
CA THR A 972 23.82 0.21 -17.97
C THR A 972 25.02 -0.76 -17.88
N PRO A 973 26.18 -0.45 -18.50
CA PRO A 973 27.34 -1.33 -18.46
C PRO A 973 27.83 -1.67 -17.05
N ARG A 974 27.59 -0.78 -16.08
CA ARG A 974 27.96 -1.01 -14.69
C ARG A 974 26.76 -1.37 -13.86
N GLN A 975 26.81 -2.56 -13.29
CA GLN A 975 25.82 -3.10 -12.38
C GLN A 975 26.35 -3.02 -10.94
N GLN A 976 25.63 -2.27 -10.09
CA GLN A 976 25.88 -2.20 -8.66
C GLN A 976 25.45 -3.51 -7.99
N ALA A 977 26.32 -4.14 -7.19
CA ALA A 977 26.07 -5.50 -6.69
C ALA A 977 24.94 -5.54 -5.65
N GLU A 978 24.76 -4.46 -4.90
CA GLU A 978 23.63 -4.25 -3.99
C GLU A 978 22.27 -4.21 -4.71
N ASN A 979 22.26 -3.92 -6.02
CA ASN A 979 21.05 -3.82 -6.83
C ASN A 979 20.73 -5.10 -7.60
N ALA A 980 21.51 -6.18 -7.43
CA ALA A 980 21.25 -7.45 -8.09
C ALA A 980 19.84 -7.98 -7.75
N GLN A 981 19.04 -8.33 -8.75
CA GLN A 981 17.64 -8.72 -8.58
C GLN A 981 17.50 -10.02 -7.79
N VAL A 982 18.48 -10.91 -7.90
CA VAL A 982 18.55 -12.15 -7.12
C VAL A 982 19.74 -12.09 -6.19
N LYS A 983 19.53 -12.43 -4.92
CA LYS A 983 20.59 -12.53 -3.90
C LYS A 983 20.33 -13.72 -2.98
N GLN A 984 21.36 -14.50 -2.69
CA GLN A 984 21.32 -15.56 -1.69
C GLN A 984 22.58 -15.55 -0.84
N GLY A 985 22.41 -15.53 0.49
CA GLY A 985 23.49 -15.68 1.48
C GLY A 985 24.38 -14.45 1.69
N VAL A 986 24.08 -13.33 1.02
CA VAL A 986 24.89 -12.10 1.09
C VAL A 986 24.21 -11.00 1.90
N GLU A 987 25.02 -10.09 2.44
CA GLU A 987 24.56 -8.89 3.18
C GLU A 987 24.97 -7.62 2.43
N ILE A 988 24.19 -6.53 2.56
CA ILE A 988 24.55 -5.21 2.00
C ILE A 988 25.17 -4.36 3.12
N THR A 989 26.33 -3.77 2.85
CA THR A 989 27.06 -2.91 3.80
C THR A 989 27.49 -1.60 3.16
N VAL A 990 27.61 -0.55 3.97
CA VAL A 990 28.08 0.75 3.52
C VAL A 990 29.49 0.63 2.96
N SER A 991 29.67 1.10 1.73
CA SER A 991 30.97 1.17 1.06
C SER A 991 31.54 2.58 1.10
N ASN A 992 32.86 2.70 1.10
CA ASN A 992 33.58 3.96 0.96
C ASN A 992 34.30 4.08 -0.39
N ASP A 993 34.06 3.14 -1.29
CA ASP A 993 34.66 3.08 -2.61
C ASP A 993 33.84 3.87 -3.63
N THR A 994 34.43 4.16 -4.78
CA THR A 994 33.79 4.96 -5.82
C THR A 994 33.21 4.07 -6.92
N GLY A 995 32.19 4.60 -7.61
CA GLY A 995 31.63 3.98 -8.80
C GLY A 995 30.47 2.99 -8.55
N GLY A 996 30.12 2.71 -7.30
CA GLY A 996 28.87 2.06 -6.88
C GLY A 996 28.35 2.72 -5.59
N GLY A 997 27.23 2.27 -5.04
CA GLY A 997 26.66 2.79 -3.80
C GLY A 997 27.21 2.06 -2.58
N ASN A 998 26.58 0.94 -2.24
CA ASN A 998 26.97 0.03 -1.17
C ASN A 998 27.77 -1.16 -1.70
N ALA A 999 28.13 -2.11 -0.84
CA ALA A 999 28.79 -3.33 -1.26
C ALA A 999 28.18 -4.57 -0.61
N LEU A 1000 28.20 -5.67 -1.36
CA LEU A 1000 27.93 -6.98 -0.80
C LEU A 1000 29.06 -7.40 0.13
N SER A 1001 28.69 -7.98 1.26
CA SER A 1001 29.58 -8.58 2.25
C SER A 1001 28.96 -9.88 2.77
N GLY A 1002 29.58 -10.52 3.77
CA GLY A 1002 29.12 -11.81 4.28
C GLY A 1002 29.24 -12.96 3.27
N VAL A 1003 29.87 -12.73 2.12
CA VAL A 1003 29.92 -13.66 0.99
C VAL A 1003 30.62 -14.96 1.37
N ASP A 1004 29.89 -16.07 1.35
CA ASP A 1004 30.37 -17.41 1.64
C ASP A 1004 30.35 -18.33 0.40
N ALA A 1005 30.88 -19.54 0.57
CA ALA A 1005 30.96 -20.52 -0.50
C ALA A 1005 29.57 -21.05 -0.88
N GLY A 1006 29.18 -20.86 -2.14
CA GLY A 1006 27.88 -21.31 -2.67
C GLY A 1006 26.83 -20.20 -2.72
N ASP A 1007 27.11 -19.05 -2.10
CA ASP A 1007 26.29 -17.85 -2.24
C ASP A 1007 26.35 -17.32 -3.67
N TYR A 1008 25.34 -16.54 -4.03
CA TYR A 1008 25.25 -15.97 -5.37
C TYR A 1008 24.41 -14.71 -5.42
N VAL A 1009 24.67 -13.94 -6.48
CA VAL A 1009 23.77 -12.89 -6.96
C VAL A 1009 23.53 -13.05 -8.45
N ALA A 1010 22.44 -12.50 -8.98
CA ALA A 1010 22.19 -12.49 -10.42
C ALA A 1010 21.67 -11.13 -10.92
N PHE A 1011 22.06 -10.82 -12.15
CA PHE A 1011 21.54 -9.70 -12.92
C PHE A 1011 20.71 -10.22 -14.09
N ASP A 1012 19.48 -9.74 -14.22
CA ASP A 1012 18.53 -10.23 -15.22
C ASP A 1012 17.73 -9.07 -15.86
N PRO A 1013 17.74 -8.91 -17.20
CA PRO A 1013 18.53 -9.65 -18.20
C PRO A 1013 19.92 -9.04 -18.43
N ILE A 1014 20.87 -9.86 -18.87
CA ILE A 1014 22.21 -9.46 -19.39
C ILE A 1014 22.48 -10.13 -20.74
N ASN A 1015 22.88 -9.34 -21.74
CA ASN A 1015 23.36 -9.83 -23.04
C ASN A 1015 24.89 -9.84 -23.08
N LEU A 1016 25.48 -10.98 -22.76
CA LEU A 1016 26.94 -11.16 -22.84
C LEU A 1016 27.49 -11.17 -24.28
N GLY A 1017 26.65 -11.27 -25.31
CA GLY A 1017 27.09 -11.13 -26.69
C GLY A 1017 27.56 -9.72 -27.04
N ASP A 1018 27.12 -8.72 -26.27
CA ASP A 1018 27.53 -7.32 -26.40
C ASP A 1018 28.69 -6.96 -25.45
N ALA A 1019 29.32 -7.94 -24.81
CA ALA A 1019 30.43 -7.76 -23.89
C ALA A 1019 31.68 -8.53 -24.30
N SER A 1020 32.84 -7.89 -24.19
CA SER A 1020 34.16 -8.50 -24.41
C SER A 1020 34.85 -8.91 -23.11
N ALA A 1021 34.51 -8.27 -22.00
CA ALA A 1021 35.05 -8.58 -20.67
C ALA A 1021 34.07 -8.20 -19.56
N VAL A 1022 34.24 -8.83 -18.40
CA VAL A 1022 33.55 -8.50 -17.15
C VAL A 1022 34.58 -8.12 -16.09
N THR A 1023 34.39 -6.96 -15.48
CA THR A 1023 35.28 -6.42 -14.44
C THR A 1023 34.60 -6.44 -13.09
N PHE A 1024 35.25 -7.05 -12.10
CA PHE A 1024 34.80 -7.08 -10.71
C PHE A 1024 35.52 -6.01 -9.90
N ARG A 1025 34.78 -5.20 -9.14
CA ARG A 1025 35.34 -4.31 -8.11
C ARG A 1025 35.14 -4.94 -6.74
N TYR A 1026 36.23 -5.37 -6.11
CA TYR A 1026 36.15 -6.18 -4.89
C TYR A 1026 37.22 -5.80 -3.86
N ALA A 1027 36.99 -6.19 -2.60
CA ALA A 1027 37.95 -6.06 -1.51
C ALA A 1027 37.89 -7.28 -0.59
N GLY A 1028 39.04 -7.72 -0.08
CA GLY A 1028 39.09 -8.84 0.86
C GLY A 1028 40.49 -9.39 0.98
N GLY A 1029 40.98 -9.56 2.21
CA GLY A 1029 42.34 -10.01 2.47
C GLY A 1029 42.98 -9.29 3.64
N SER A 1030 44.30 -9.23 3.61
CA SER A 1030 45.14 -8.58 4.60
C SER A 1030 46.47 -8.18 3.94
N ALA A 1031 47.24 -7.32 4.59
CA ALA A 1031 48.60 -7.00 4.16
C ALA A 1031 49.50 -8.24 3.97
N GLY A 1032 49.24 -9.34 4.68
CA GLY A 1032 50.01 -10.58 4.57
C GLY A 1032 49.58 -11.51 3.43
N THR A 1033 48.40 -11.31 2.85
CA THR A 1033 47.85 -12.19 1.79
C THR A 1033 47.74 -11.50 0.45
N VAL A 1034 47.95 -10.18 0.38
CA VAL A 1034 47.75 -9.38 -0.83
C VAL A 1034 48.43 -10.00 -2.07
N GLY A 1035 47.69 -10.08 -3.17
CA GLY A 1035 48.13 -10.69 -4.43
C GLY A 1035 48.04 -12.22 -4.51
N GLN A 1036 47.73 -12.93 -3.42
CA GLN A 1036 47.49 -14.38 -3.46
C GLN A 1036 46.06 -14.70 -3.91
N PRO A 1037 45.77 -15.85 -4.55
CA PRO A 1037 44.41 -16.27 -4.84
C PRO A 1037 43.53 -16.29 -3.58
N ARG A 1038 42.34 -15.69 -3.65
CA ARG A 1038 41.44 -15.58 -2.51
C ARG A 1038 40.11 -16.29 -2.72
N ALA A 1039 39.44 -16.01 -3.83
CA ALA A 1039 38.14 -16.60 -4.15
C ALA A 1039 37.97 -16.70 -5.66
N ALA A 1040 36.96 -17.43 -6.10
CA ALA A 1040 36.56 -17.47 -7.49
C ALA A 1040 35.10 -17.05 -7.65
N VAL A 1041 34.79 -16.41 -8.78
CA VAL A 1041 33.44 -16.09 -9.22
C VAL A 1041 33.18 -16.85 -10.51
N GLU A 1042 32.26 -17.80 -10.47
CA GLU A 1042 31.77 -18.49 -11.66
C GLU A 1042 30.63 -17.67 -12.27
N LEU A 1043 30.76 -17.32 -13.55
CA LEU A 1043 29.69 -16.66 -14.30
C LEU A 1043 28.85 -17.75 -14.94
N ARG A 1044 27.57 -17.84 -14.59
CA ARG A 1044 26.66 -18.90 -15.02
C ARG A 1044 25.41 -18.33 -15.65
N LEU A 1045 24.92 -18.98 -16.70
CA LEU A 1045 23.67 -18.57 -17.37
C LEU A 1045 22.45 -19.25 -16.75
N ASP A 1046 21.38 -18.48 -16.60
CA ASP A 1046 19.99 -18.85 -16.33
C ASP A 1046 19.69 -19.52 -14.97
N SER A 1047 20.70 -20.06 -14.27
CA SER A 1047 20.55 -20.60 -12.91
C SER A 1047 21.90 -20.67 -12.18
N PRO A 1048 21.93 -20.76 -10.83
CA PRO A 1048 23.18 -20.91 -10.08
C PRO A 1048 23.90 -22.24 -10.37
N THR A 1049 23.21 -23.22 -10.97
CA THR A 1049 23.77 -24.49 -11.43
C THR A 1049 23.92 -24.57 -12.95
N GLY A 1050 23.63 -23.49 -13.66
CA GLY A 1050 23.62 -23.44 -15.12
C GLY A 1050 25.02 -23.49 -15.75
N PRO A 1051 25.10 -23.44 -17.09
CA PRO A 1051 26.37 -23.50 -17.80
C PRO A 1051 27.33 -22.39 -17.36
N VAL A 1052 28.60 -22.74 -17.12
CA VAL A 1052 29.65 -21.76 -16.79
C VAL A 1052 30.15 -21.11 -18.07
N VAL A 1053 30.06 -19.78 -18.12
CA VAL A 1053 30.64 -18.93 -19.18
C VAL A 1053 32.14 -18.78 -18.97
N THR A 1054 32.54 -18.36 -17.78
CA THR A 1054 33.93 -18.15 -17.38
C THR A 1054 34.06 -18.20 -15.86
N THR A 1055 35.29 -18.22 -15.36
CA THR A 1055 35.59 -18.17 -13.93
C THR A 1055 36.68 -17.14 -13.65
N ALA A 1056 36.37 -16.15 -12.82
CA ALA A 1056 37.32 -15.16 -12.35
C ALA A 1056 37.93 -15.58 -11.02
N THR A 1057 39.23 -15.84 -10.97
CA THR A 1057 39.94 -16.06 -9.69
C THR A 1057 40.43 -14.71 -9.15
N LEU A 1058 39.79 -14.20 -8.11
CA LEU A 1058 40.11 -12.94 -7.47
C LEU A 1058 41.32 -13.08 -6.54
N ALA A 1059 42.26 -12.13 -6.62
CA ALA A 1059 43.39 -12.06 -5.71
C ALA A 1059 42.97 -11.45 -4.37
N ALA A 1060 43.70 -11.66 -3.28
CA ALA A 1060 43.46 -10.96 -2.04
C ALA A 1060 43.94 -9.52 -2.17
N THR A 1061 43.20 -8.59 -1.58
CA THR A 1061 43.62 -7.20 -1.39
C THR A 1061 44.23 -7.00 0.00
N ALA A 1062 44.67 -5.78 0.30
CA ALA A 1062 45.31 -5.46 1.58
C ALA A 1062 44.34 -5.47 2.78
N GLY A 1063 43.02 -5.56 2.55
CA GLY A 1063 41.97 -5.52 3.57
C GLY A 1063 40.57 -5.47 2.96
N THR A 1064 39.54 -5.56 3.80
CA THR A 1064 38.11 -5.57 3.39
C THR A 1064 37.59 -4.23 2.86
N SER A 1065 38.36 -3.14 3.00
CA SER A 1065 38.08 -1.83 2.39
C SER A 1065 39.20 -1.34 1.46
N ALA A 1066 40.12 -2.25 1.08
CA ALA A 1066 41.16 -1.97 0.10
C ALA A 1066 40.71 -2.54 -1.25
N TRP A 1067 40.12 -1.68 -2.08
CA TRP A 1067 39.40 -2.08 -3.28
C TRP A 1067 40.32 -2.24 -4.50
N ALA A 1068 40.16 -3.34 -5.22
CA ALA A 1068 40.86 -3.66 -6.46
C ALA A 1068 39.86 -4.02 -7.56
N SER A 1069 40.31 -3.94 -8.81
CA SER A 1069 39.50 -4.34 -9.97
C SER A 1069 40.19 -5.47 -10.73
N GLN A 1070 39.41 -6.44 -11.20
CA GLN A 1070 39.92 -7.52 -12.04
C GLN A 1070 38.95 -7.83 -13.18
N SER A 1071 39.47 -7.82 -14.40
CA SER A 1071 38.73 -8.14 -15.61
C SER A 1071 38.98 -9.57 -16.05
N VAL A 1072 37.94 -10.24 -16.54
CA VAL A 1072 38.03 -11.52 -17.24
C VAL A 1072 37.36 -11.42 -18.60
N PRO A 1073 37.93 -12.03 -19.64
CA PRO A 1073 37.29 -12.04 -20.95
C PRO A 1073 36.02 -12.89 -20.90
N VAL A 1074 35.01 -12.45 -21.65
CA VAL A 1074 33.79 -13.22 -21.92
C VAL A 1074 33.58 -13.28 -23.43
N SER A 1075 32.96 -14.37 -23.87
CA SER A 1075 32.55 -14.55 -25.25
C SER A 1075 31.35 -15.49 -25.23
N GLN A 1076 30.19 -14.95 -25.59
CA GLN A 1076 28.93 -15.68 -25.69
C GLN A 1076 28.18 -15.19 -26.94
N PRO A 1077 27.28 -16.00 -27.51
CA PRO A 1077 26.31 -15.52 -28.49
C PRO A 1077 25.41 -14.42 -27.90
N ALA A 1078 24.87 -13.54 -28.76
CA ALA A 1078 23.88 -12.56 -28.32
C ALA A 1078 22.60 -13.26 -27.82
N GLY A 1079 22.07 -12.79 -26.69
CA GLY A 1079 20.88 -13.35 -26.06
C GLY A 1079 20.65 -12.75 -24.67
N ALA A 1080 19.38 -12.62 -24.28
CA ALA A 1080 19.01 -12.20 -22.93
C ALA A 1080 19.13 -13.39 -21.97
N HIS A 1081 19.93 -13.22 -20.91
CA HIS A 1081 20.14 -14.26 -19.90
C HIS A 1081 20.11 -13.68 -18.48
N ALA A 1082 19.61 -14.46 -17.52
CA ALA A 1082 19.90 -14.20 -16.11
C ALA A 1082 21.35 -14.61 -15.84
N LEU A 1083 22.23 -13.64 -15.54
CA LEU A 1083 23.65 -13.89 -15.30
C LEU A 1083 23.92 -14.05 -13.81
N TYR A 1084 24.16 -15.29 -13.38
CA TYR A 1084 24.51 -15.64 -12.01
C TYR A 1084 26.02 -15.50 -11.77
N LEU A 1085 26.37 -14.85 -10.66
CA LEU A 1085 27.70 -14.81 -10.09
C LEU A 1085 27.74 -15.74 -8.88
N VAL A 1086 28.31 -16.93 -9.06
CA VAL A 1086 28.37 -17.94 -7.99
C VAL A 1086 29.75 -17.93 -7.33
N PHE A 1087 29.76 -17.72 -6.02
CA PHE A 1087 30.99 -17.52 -5.27
C PHE A 1087 31.58 -18.84 -4.78
N ARG A 1088 32.87 -19.05 -5.04
CA ARG A 1088 33.59 -20.29 -4.79
C ARG A 1088 34.88 -20.06 -3.99
N PRO A 1089 35.25 -20.96 -3.08
CA PRO A 1089 36.57 -20.94 -2.48
C PRO A 1089 37.62 -21.40 -3.51
N VAL A 1090 38.86 -20.95 -3.33
CA VAL A 1090 40.02 -21.44 -4.10
C VAL A 1090 41.07 -21.98 -3.15
N ALA A 1091 41.96 -22.85 -3.66
CA ALA A 1091 43.05 -23.39 -2.86
C ALA A 1091 43.94 -22.26 -2.32
N GLY A 1092 44.15 -22.22 -1.01
CA GLY A 1092 44.91 -21.16 -0.32
C GLY A 1092 44.09 -19.92 0.07
N GLY A 1093 42.83 -19.84 -0.35
CA GLY A 1093 41.87 -18.83 0.09
C GLY A 1093 41.08 -19.27 1.34
N PRO A 1094 40.27 -18.36 1.93
CA PRO A 1094 39.36 -18.70 3.01
C PRO A 1094 38.18 -19.55 2.52
N THR A 1095 37.50 -20.23 3.46
CA THR A 1095 36.28 -21.03 3.19
C THR A 1095 34.99 -20.28 3.48
N THR A 1096 35.05 -19.18 4.22
CA THR A 1096 33.97 -18.23 4.53
C THR A 1096 34.52 -16.81 4.49
N GLY A 1097 33.66 -15.80 4.34
CA GLY A 1097 34.06 -14.40 4.20
C GLY A 1097 34.98 -14.21 2.99
N LEU A 1098 34.56 -14.73 1.84
CA LEU A 1098 35.35 -14.82 0.62
C LEU A 1098 35.84 -13.44 0.19
N PHE A 1099 34.99 -12.44 0.04
CA PHE A 1099 35.33 -11.05 -0.29
C PHE A 1099 34.09 -10.15 -0.19
N ASN A 1100 34.28 -8.85 -0.28
CA ASN A 1100 33.23 -7.86 -0.52
C ASN A 1100 33.19 -7.49 -2.00
N LEU A 1101 32.00 -7.38 -2.58
CA LEU A 1101 31.78 -7.01 -3.99
C LEU A 1101 31.02 -5.69 -4.06
N ASN A 1102 31.57 -4.69 -4.74
CA ASN A 1102 30.91 -3.40 -4.90
C ASN A 1102 30.07 -3.37 -6.19
N TRP A 1103 30.74 -3.50 -7.33
CA TRP A 1103 30.06 -3.47 -8.63
C TRP A 1103 30.73 -4.42 -9.62
N VAL A 1104 29.99 -4.70 -10.68
CA VAL A 1104 30.41 -5.49 -11.84
C VAL A 1104 30.19 -4.66 -13.09
N GLU A 1105 31.20 -4.58 -13.96
CA GLU A 1105 31.15 -3.74 -15.16
C GLU A 1105 31.45 -4.55 -16.42
N PHE A 1106 30.58 -4.43 -17.41
CA PHE A 1106 30.66 -5.08 -18.70
C PHE A 1106 31.34 -4.16 -19.71
N THR A 1107 32.47 -4.59 -20.26
CA THR A 1107 33.14 -3.85 -21.33
C THR A 1107 32.44 -4.18 -22.64
N ARG A 1108 31.75 -3.17 -23.21
CA ARG A 1108 31.06 -3.30 -24.50
C ARG A 1108 32.02 -3.79 -25.61
N SER A 1109 31.53 -4.69 -26.46
CA SER A 1109 32.29 -5.31 -27.55
C SER A 1109 32.50 -4.42 -28.77
#